data_AF-A0A957JPE6-F1
#
_entry.id   AF-A0A957JPE6-F1
#
_cell.length_a   1.000
_cell.length_b   1.000
_cell.length_c   1.000
_cell.angle_alpha   90.00
_cell.angle_beta   90.00
_cell.angle_gamma   90.00
#
_symmetry.space_group_name_H-M   'P 1'
#
loop_
_entity.id
_entity.type
_entity.pdbx_description
1 polymer ?
#
loop_
_entity_poly.entity_id
_entity_poly.type
_entity_poly.pdbx_seq_one_letter_code
_entity_poly.pdbx_strand_id
1 'polypeptide(L)'
;KVIDHFSPLAEFDGWLVNVAGKWNRAADRLGVKRPKLFVSEFTFAYDELCGEEQFKQEVSQIAQLDALHGNVVGRVIWTATRGNQWGNLRDQLNGHANWLSDYITKTLIATEEQGGDDCRGKPREQYKRTVILLPPTAGTEWAEAAVKATWALKRWTVGGSADDAGIGDLDYKRVIVVNPKEWGSDLDIWFATHYPGVIYEPVQAWTPQILIEKLAFFAKNGRWPQLTGGFQIHDIVDELPKHPTKQYGSRQLEAITHLVIHHTVSPTDRSIGSIAQYHVDSNGWPGIGYHFVIKADGEIYQTNRLGTISYQVGGHNSYSVGIALQGNFQNEPPPKKQQEAAAWLVGWLRKELPNIKEVKPHRGMPQQATACPGNTWESWFWQIAGTEPPTKPGGSSGSYAGPPVAFVAGVDGPASDWHWPQAKAVFDKTGLACKFHSSGQNYVWWGSYRNATFSPVRIVLGSDFVATDANTFFNAFKNDVAQFYRQGARDFIVLNECNIEHVGSWRNGFEFGKLFKTLCQLIKANFPEVRLWFPGTSPQFGAQHRFIGEAKNAGAFDEVYGMVEHVYTANEQDAAAAVAGMMAEVRDFQQRWALDRPLVIGEFAVVAPAQPSYKAKVYKLFYEALAKLPGVQAAYSFTSSWHPAPDERGEGWLEHGIHDAYAKLM
;
A
#
# COMPACT_ATOMS: atom_id res chain seq x y z
N LYS A 1 70.21 44.57 23.70
CA LYS A 1 71.43 45.00 24.43
C LYS A 1 71.16 44.86 25.91
N VAL A 2 72.06 44.16 26.65
CA VAL A 2 72.12 43.98 28.13
C VAL A 2 71.09 42.92 28.61
N ILE A 3 71.36 41.69 29.08
CA ILE A 3 72.47 40.99 29.82
C ILE A 3 72.29 39.48 29.49
N ASP A 4 73.26 38.67 29.05
CA ASP A 4 74.59 38.30 29.58
C ASP A 4 74.59 37.88 31.06
N HIS A 5 74.01 36.72 31.38
CA HIS A 5 74.53 35.79 32.39
C HIS A 5 73.81 34.43 32.26
N PHE A 6 74.60 33.35 32.27
CA PHE A 6 74.32 31.97 32.73
C PHE A 6 74.74 30.89 31.73
N SER A 7 75.97 30.43 31.94
CA SER A 7 76.53 29.09 31.68
C SER A 7 77.41 28.75 32.92
N PRO A 8 77.76 27.50 33.30
CA PRO A 8 77.46 26.17 32.73
C PRO A 8 77.00 25.08 33.75
N LEU A 9 76.41 23.97 33.23
CA LEU A 9 76.40 22.56 33.73
C LEU A 9 75.81 22.28 35.14
N ALA A 10 74.88 21.34 35.36
CA ALA A 10 74.78 19.99 34.83
C ALA A 10 73.35 19.44 34.93
N GLU A 11 72.86 18.93 33.80
CA GLU A 11 71.98 17.78 33.57
C GLU A 11 71.39 18.00 32.17
N PHE A 12 72.01 17.31 31.21
CA PHE A 12 71.93 17.58 29.79
C PHE A 12 70.73 16.87 29.15
N ASP A 13 69.57 16.93 29.80
CA ASP A 13 68.29 16.47 29.28
C ASP A 13 67.38 17.68 29.03
N GLY A 14 67.12 18.00 27.75
CA GLY A 14 66.09 18.98 27.38
C GLY A 14 66.53 20.44 27.21
N TRP A 15 67.66 20.69 26.52
CA TRP A 15 68.14 22.06 26.23
C TRP A 15 67.09 22.95 25.53
N LEU A 16 66.27 22.38 24.65
CA LEU A 16 65.27 23.13 23.85
C LEU A 16 64.01 23.53 24.60
N VAL A 17 63.53 22.66 25.50
CA VAL A 17 62.41 22.98 26.43
C VAL A 17 62.80 24.20 27.27
N ASN A 18 64.08 24.32 27.61
CA ASN A 18 64.57 25.40 28.44
C ASN A 18 64.67 26.75 27.71
N VAL A 19 64.87 26.79 26.39
CA VAL A 19 64.96 28.04 25.62
C VAL A 19 63.57 28.67 25.44
N ALA A 20 62.58 27.93 24.96
CA ALA A 20 61.21 28.44 24.79
C ALA A 20 60.59 28.88 26.14
N GLY A 21 60.80 28.10 27.20
CA GLY A 21 60.39 28.45 28.56
C GLY A 21 61.03 29.75 29.09
N LYS A 22 62.30 30.03 28.75
CA LYS A 22 62.98 31.27 29.15
C LYS A 22 62.38 32.51 28.47
N TRP A 23 62.08 32.44 27.18
CA TRP A 23 61.45 33.55 26.45
C TRP A 23 60.02 33.84 26.95
N ASN A 24 59.26 32.81 27.30
CA ASN A 24 57.93 32.96 27.88
C ASN A 24 57.96 33.65 29.24
N ARG A 25 58.86 33.22 30.14
CA ARG A 25 59.02 33.86 31.46
C ARG A 25 59.48 35.31 31.36
N ALA A 26 60.31 35.65 30.36
CA ALA A 26 60.73 37.03 30.11
C ALA A 26 59.57 37.90 29.64
N ALA A 27 58.74 37.41 28.72
CA ALA A 27 57.57 38.12 28.23
C ALA A 27 56.53 38.38 29.33
N ASP A 28 56.26 37.38 30.18
CA ASP A 28 55.33 37.52 31.31
C ASP A 28 55.81 38.57 32.32
N ARG A 29 57.10 38.55 32.68
CA ARG A 29 57.69 39.54 33.60
C ARG A 29 57.62 40.97 33.07
N LEU A 30 57.72 41.13 31.76
CA LEU A 30 57.65 42.43 31.09
C LEU A 30 56.21 42.84 30.74
N GLY A 31 55.22 41.99 31.03
CA GLY A 31 53.81 42.25 30.71
C GLY A 31 53.52 42.31 29.21
N VAL A 32 54.41 41.77 28.38
CA VAL A 32 54.28 41.79 26.92
C VAL A 32 53.82 40.45 26.41
N LYS A 33 53.15 40.46 25.25
CA LYS A 33 52.63 39.24 24.64
C LYS A 33 53.79 38.29 24.28
N ARG A 34 53.66 37.01 24.65
CA ARG A 34 54.66 35.99 24.36
C ARG A 34 54.92 35.89 22.83
N PRO A 35 56.19 35.84 22.39
CA PRO A 35 56.54 35.81 20.97
C PRO A 35 56.29 34.42 20.37
N LYS A 36 55.95 34.36 19.07
CA LYS A 36 55.89 33.09 18.34
C LYS A 36 57.30 32.62 18.00
N LEU A 37 57.63 31.35 18.26
CA LEU A 37 58.98 30.78 18.10
C LEU A 37 58.98 29.69 17.02
N PHE A 38 59.95 29.71 16.11
CA PHE A 38 60.16 28.66 15.11
C PHE A 38 61.57 28.08 15.26
N VAL A 39 61.69 26.76 15.41
CA VAL A 39 62.97 26.08 15.62
C VAL A 39 63.49 25.59 14.27
N SER A 40 64.45 26.30 13.70
CA SER A 40 64.89 26.02 12.33
C SER A 40 65.84 24.83 12.19
N GLU A 41 66.56 24.43 13.25
CA GLU A 41 67.56 23.36 13.17
C GLU A 41 67.68 22.61 14.51
N PHE A 42 67.65 21.28 14.46
CA PHE A 42 67.82 20.41 15.63
C PHE A 42 68.75 19.25 15.34
N THR A 43 69.89 19.15 16.04
CA THR A 43 70.90 18.10 15.80
C THR A 43 71.04 17.13 16.97
N PHE A 44 71.23 15.84 16.65
CA PHE A 44 71.69 14.83 17.59
C PHE A 44 73.17 15.06 17.91
N ALA A 45 73.64 14.57 19.07
CA ALA A 45 75.01 14.81 19.54
C ALA A 45 76.08 14.42 18.50
N TYR A 46 77.17 15.18 18.48
CA TYR A 46 78.01 15.36 17.30
C TYR A 46 78.91 14.19 16.89
N ASP A 47 79.03 13.12 17.70
CA ASP A 47 80.14 12.16 17.51
C ASP A 47 79.78 10.66 17.62
N GLU A 48 78.58 10.26 18.04
CA GLU A 48 78.18 8.83 18.08
C GLU A 48 76.72 8.64 17.66
N LEU A 49 76.48 7.69 16.76
CA LEU A 49 75.13 7.35 16.29
C LEU A 49 74.31 6.75 17.45
N CYS A 50 73.23 7.42 17.85
CA CYS A 50 72.33 6.94 18.90
C CYS A 50 71.61 5.65 18.47
N GLY A 51 71.34 4.75 19.42
CA GLY A 51 70.53 3.53 19.18
C GLY A 51 69.06 3.83 18.92
N GLU A 52 68.32 2.87 18.36
CA GLU A 52 66.92 3.03 17.91
C GLU A 52 65.98 3.59 18.99
N GLU A 53 66.07 3.08 20.23
CA GLU A 53 65.22 3.55 21.34
C GLU A 53 65.52 4.99 21.74
N GLN A 54 66.80 5.37 21.75
CA GLN A 54 67.21 6.74 22.06
C GLN A 54 66.79 7.71 20.95
N PHE A 55 66.92 7.31 19.68
CA PHE A 55 66.42 8.08 18.55
C PHE A 55 64.91 8.33 18.64
N LYS A 56 64.13 7.28 18.93
CA LYS A 56 62.67 7.39 19.10
C LYS A 56 62.29 8.30 20.27
N GLN A 57 63.01 8.21 21.38
CA GLN A 57 62.78 9.02 22.57
C GLN A 57 63.05 10.51 22.31
N GLU A 58 64.17 10.85 21.67
CA GLU A 58 64.54 12.23 21.37
C GLU A 58 63.61 12.87 20.32
N VAL A 59 63.26 12.13 19.25
CA VAL A 59 62.26 12.56 18.26
C VAL A 59 60.90 12.82 18.92
N SER A 60 60.51 11.98 19.88
CA SER A 60 59.25 12.13 20.60
C SER A 60 59.22 13.37 21.51
N GLN A 61 60.32 13.69 22.18
CA GLN A 61 60.42 14.88 23.02
C GLN A 61 60.37 16.16 22.19
N ILE A 62 61.02 16.18 21.03
CA ILE A 62 60.97 17.32 20.10
C ILE A 62 59.55 17.53 19.57
N ALA A 63 58.85 16.44 19.26
CA ALA A 63 57.47 16.46 18.81
C ALA A 63 56.48 17.02 19.86
N GLN A 64 56.86 17.08 21.14
CA GLN A 64 56.02 17.60 22.23
C GLN A 64 56.35 19.05 22.65
N LEU A 65 57.31 19.72 22.01
CA LEU A 65 57.76 21.07 22.39
C LEU A 65 56.68 22.16 22.29
N ASP A 66 55.82 22.07 21.28
CA ASP A 66 54.64 22.93 21.08
C ASP A 66 53.57 22.68 22.15
N ALA A 67 53.33 21.43 22.53
CA ALA A 67 52.41 21.08 23.60
C ALA A 67 52.87 21.61 24.97
N LEU A 68 54.17 21.58 25.24
CA LEU A 68 54.76 22.16 26.46
C LEU A 68 54.81 23.70 26.42
N HIS A 69 54.92 24.27 25.22
CA HIS A 69 55.07 25.70 25.02
C HIS A 69 54.27 26.17 23.82
N GLY A 70 52.99 26.50 24.05
CA GLY A 70 52.00 26.83 23.02
C GLY A 70 52.27 28.09 22.16
N ASN A 71 53.46 28.66 22.24
CA ASN A 71 53.93 29.72 21.35
C ASN A 71 55.01 29.24 20.35
N VAL A 72 55.41 27.97 20.39
CA VAL A 72 56.26 27.36 19.35
C VAL A 72 55.37 26.97 18.17
N VAL A 73 55.71 27.46 16.98
CA VAL A 73 54.86 27.36 15.77
C VAL A 73 55.42 26.46 14.68
N GLY A 74 56.61 25.87 14.88
CA GLY A 74 57.17 24.89 13.96
C GLY A 74 58.62 24.51 14.28
N ARG A 75 59.08 23.40 13.67
CA ARG A 75 60.38 22.78 13.93
C ARG A 75 60.92 22.01 12.72
N VAL A 76 62.24 22.01 12.52
CA VAL A 76 62.94 21.21 11.48
C VAL A 76 64.04 20.39 12.15
N ILE A 77 64.06 19.09 11.88
CA ILE A 77 65.07 18.15 12.41
C ILE A 77 66.23 18.10 11.42
N TRP A 78 67.45 18.34 11.91
CA TRP A 78 68.67 18.45 11.13
C TRP A 78 69.83 17.67 11.77
N THR A 79 70.31 16.58 11.17
CA THR A 79 71.45 15.85 11.74
C THR A 79 72.76 16.37 11.16
N ALA A 80 73.65 16.91 12.00
CA ALA A 80 75.00 17.26 11.57
C ALA A 80 75.90 16.02 11.70
N THR A 81 76.27 15.39 10.58
CA THR A 81 77.36 14.39 10.57
C THR A 81 78.42 14.83 9.57
N ARG A 82 79.69 14.82 10.00
CA ARG A 82 80.82 14.94 9.07
C ARG A 82 81.02 13.58 8.39
N GLY A 83 80.99 13.56 7.06
CA GLY A 83 81.52 12.45 6.29
C GLY A 83 80.49 11.40 5.85
N ASN A 84 80.90 10.64 4.84
CA ASN A 84 80.08 9.97 3.84
C ASN A 84 79.18 8.83 4.39
N GLN A 85 78.03 9.18 5.00
CA GLN A 85 77.04 8.21 5.49
C GLN A 85 75.60 8.47 4.98
N TRP A 86 75.45 9.03 3.78
CA TRP A 86 74.15 9.08 3.09
C TRP A 86 73.55 7.69 2.83
N GLY A 87 74.39 6.64 2.79
CA GLY A 87 73.95 5.25 2.62
C GLY A 87 73.20 4.71 3.83
N ASN A 88 73.80 4.83 5.03
CA ASN A 88 73.22 4.22 6.25
C ASN A 88 71.97 4.96 6.76
N LEU A 89 71.84 6.27 6.51
CA LEU A 89 70.68 7.05 6.93
C LEU A 89 69.43 6.68 6.14
N ARG A 90 69.54 6.50 4.82
CA ARG A 90 68.40 6.09 3.98
C ARG A 90 67.90 4.72 4.41
N ASP A 91 68.79 3.80 4.73
CA ASP A 91 68.43 2.44 5.12
C ASP A 91 67.86 2.37 6.54
N GLN A 92 68.34 3.19 7.49
CA GLN A 92 67.74 3.30 8.82
C GLN A 92 66.42 4.09 8.81
N LEU A 93 66.33 5.18 8.05
CA LEU A 93 65.05 5.88 7.83
C LEU A 93 64.05 4.99 7.11
N ASN A 94 64.47 4.10 6.20
CA ASN A 94 63.60 3.10 5.59
C ASN A 94 63.20 2.00 6.59
N GLY A 95 64.13 1.51 7.41
CA GLY A 95 63.87 0.53 8.47
C GLY A 95 62.88 1.02 9.51
N HIS A 96 62.90 2.33 9.79
CA HIS A 96 61.95 3.00 10.67
C HIS A 96 60.94 3.84 9.90
N ALA A 97 60.84 3.78 8.57
CA ALA A 97 59.99 4.67 7.77
C ALA A 97 58.53 4.47 8.13
N ASN A 98 58.15 3.22 8.37
CA ASN A 98 56.81 2.90 8.82
C ASN A 98 56.58 3.38 10.25
N TRP A 99 57.55 3.29 11.16
CA TRP A 99 57.40 3.86 12.51
C TRP A 99 57.38 5.39 12.48
N LEU A 100 58.26 6.03 11.72
CA LEU A 100 58.34 7.48 11.60
C LEU A 100 57.10 8.01 10.90
N SER A 101 56.64 7.35 9.83
CA SER A 101 55.39 7.68 9.15
C SER A 101 54.20 7.43 10.05
N ASP A 102 54.13 6.34 10.80
CA ASP A 102 53.02 6.03 11.71
C ASP A 102 53.06 6.92 12.96
N TYR A 103 54.24 7.32 13.44
CA TYR A 103 54.44 8.27 14.53
C TYR A 103 54.13 9.70 14.07
N ILE A 104 54.67 10.16 12.94
CA ILE A 104 54.31 11.44 12.29
C ILE A 104 52.83 11.45 11.98
N THR A 105 52.24 10.38 11.47
CA THR A 105 50.80 10.32 11.17
C THR A 105 50.00 10.33 12.46
N LYS A 106 50.36 9.55 13.49
CA LYS A 106 49.65 9.57 14.78
C LYS A 106 49.85 10.85 15.58
N THR A 107 50.99 11.52 15.45
CA THR A 107 51.36 12.73 16.20
C THR A 107 51.00 14.01 15.44
N LEU A 108 51.12 14.08 14.11
CA LEU A 108 50.58 15.16 13.27
C LEU A 108 49.06 15.07 13.10
N ILE A 109 48.45 13.88 13.01
CA ILE A 109 46.98 13.79 13.10
C ILE A 109 46.50 14.11 14.52
N ALA A 110 47.32 13.87 15.56
CA ALA A 110 46.99 14.35 16.92
C ALA A 110 47.22 15.87 17.12
N THR A 111 47.95 16.56 16.23
CA THR A 111 48.27 17.99 16.37
C THR A 111 47.61 18.90 15.34
N GLU A 112 47.06 18.36 14.24
CA GLU A 112 46.12 19.11 13.39
C GLU A 112 44.80 19.45 14.11
N GLU A 113 44.53 18.84 15.28
CA GLU A 113 43.35 19.18 16.07
C GLU A 113 43.51 20.34 17.05
N GLN A 114 44.70 20.93 17.27
CA GLN A 114 44.81 22.01 18.27
C GLN A 114 45.71 23.16 17.83
N GLY A 115 45.11 24.08 17.05
CA GLY A 115 45.73 25.34 16.69
C GLY A 115 44.75 26.47 16.38
N GLY A 116 43.56 26.48 16.98
CA GLY A 116 42.61 27.59 16.84
C GLY A 116 41.30 27.35 17.55
N ASP A 117 41.29 27.61 18.86
CA ASP A 117 40.13 28.09 19.64
C ASP A 117 38.77 27.43 19.32
N ASP A 118 38.37 26.39 20.09
CA ASP A 118 37.01 26.34 20.64
C ASP A 118 36.77 25.03 21.43
N CYS A 119 36.79 25.09 22.76
CA CYS A 119 35.99 24.15 23.57
C CYS A 119 34.48 24.30 23.28
N ARG A 120 34.07 25.21 22.39
CA ARG A 120 32.68 25.35 21.96
C ARG A 120 32.30 24.18 21.06
N GLY A 121 31.27 23.47 21.50
CA GLY A 121 30.67 22.38 20.72
C GLY A 121 31.07 20.97 21.16
N LYS A 122 32.14 20.79 21.97
CA LYS A 122 32.49 19.48 22.54
C LYS A 122 31.58 19.14 23.74
N PRO A 123 30.88 17.99 23.73
CA PRO A 123 30.04 17.60 24.85
C PRO A 123 30.89 17.15 26.04
N ARG A 124 30.37 17.29 27.27
CA ARG A 124 31.05 16.77 28.48
C ARG A 124 31.29 15.25 28.40
N GLU A 125 30.35 14.53 27.81
CA GLU A 125 30.38 13.10 27.53
C GLU A 125 29.67 12.84 26.19
N GLN A 126 30.13 11.87 25.41
CA GLN A 126 29.46 11.48 24.16
C GLN A 126 28.08 10.87 24.44
N TYR A 127 27.07 11.29 23.67
CA TYR A 127 25.70 10.74 23.77
C TYR A 127 24.97 10.78 22.42
N LYS A 128 23.94 9.96 22.28
CA LYS A 128 23.09 9.97 21.08
C LYS A 128 22.10 11.13 21.15
N ARG A 129 22.26 12.13 20.29
CA ARG A 129 21.33 13.26 20.21
C ARG A 129 20.32 13.05 19.08
N THR A 130 19.06 13.29 19.38
CA THR A 130 17.99 13.43 18.37
C THR A 130 17.27 14.75 18.59
N VAL A 131 17.22 15.58 17.54
CA VAL A 131 16.52 16.86 17.53
C VAL A 131 15.32 16.75 16.60
N ILE A 132 14.14 17.13 17.08
CA ILE A 132 12.93 17.31 16.27
C ILE A 132 12.94 18.76 15.81
N LEU A 133 13.18 18.95 14.52
CA LEU A 133 13.33 20.25 13.89
C LEU A 133 12.00 20.66 13.26
N LEU A 134 11.34 21.66 13.86
CA LEU A 134 10.03 22.18 13.43
C LEU A 134 10.20 23.33 12.45
N PRO A 135 9.42 23.38 11.35
CA PRO A 135 9.59 24.39 10.32
C PRO A 135 9.31 25.82 10.82
N PRO A 136 9.83 26.86 10.14
CA PRO A 136 9.62 28.27 10.53
C PRO A 136 8.14 28.68 10.61
N THR A 137 7.28 27.96 9.91
CA THR A 137 5.82 28.10 9.86
C THR A 137 5.08 27.41 11.02
N ALA A 138 5.76 26.62 11.86
CA ALA A 138 5.13 25.84 12.92
C ALA A 138 4.66 26.71 14.09
N GLY A 139 3.36 26.64 14.41
CA GLY A 139 2.78 27.20 15.63
C GLY A 139 3.07 26.38 16.90
N THR A 140 2.65 26.90 18.06
CA THR A 140 2.86 26.27 19.38
C THR A 140 2.32 24.84 19.45
N GLU A 141 1.22 24.56 18.75
CA GLU A 141 0.58 23.25 18.67
C GLU A 141 1.50 22.15 18.12
N TRP A 142 2.45 22.48 17.26
CA TRP A 142 3.42 21.53 16.70
C TRP A 142 4.51 21.18 17.71
N ALA A 143 4.98 22.17 18.47
CA ALA A 143 5.91 21.96 19.57
C ALA A 143 5.28 21.12 20.68
N GLU A 144 4.03 21.43 21.05
CA GLU A 144 3.26 20.61 21.97
C GLU A 144 3.10 19.18 21.47
N ALA A 145 2.78 18.98 20.19
CA ALA A 145 2.66 17.66 19.58
C ALA A 145 3.97 16.86 19.68
N ALA A 146 5.10 17.47 19.31
CA ALA A 146 6.41 16.83 19.38
C ALA A 146 6.78 16.40 20.81
N VAL A 147 6.52 17.28 21.79
CA VAL A 147 6.75 16.99 23.21
C VAL A 147 5.79 15.89 23.69
N LYS A 148 4.47 16.04 23.47
CA LYS A 148 3.45 15.05 23.86
C LYS A 148 3.79 13.65 23.33
N ALA A 149 4.27 13.55 22.10
CA ALA A 149 4.58 12.28 21.45
C ALA A 149 5.82 11.58 22.00
N THR A 150 6.85 12.35 22.39
CA THR A 150 8.18 11.78 22.63
C THR A 150 8.66 11.90 24.08
N TRP A 151 8.05 12.74 24.92
CA TRP A 151 8.55 13.02 26.27
C TRP A 151 8.56 11.81 27.19
N ALA A 152 7.52 10.98 27.15
CA ALA A 152 7.45 9.76 27.94
C ALA A 152 8.36 8.64 27.43
N LEU A 153 8.77 8.70 26.15
CA LEU A 153 9.49 7.62 25.47
C LEU A 153 11.00 7.86 25.38
N LYS A 154 11.39 9.05 24.94
CA LYS A 154 12.78 9.36 24.55
C LYS A 154 13.28 10.74 25.00
N ARG A 155 12.40 11.69 25.34
CA ARG A 155 12.75 13.07 25.76
C ARG A 155 13.68 13.78 24.76
N TRP A 156 13.36 13.69 23.46
CA TRP A 156 14.13 14.36 22.42
C TRP A 156 14.01 15.88 22.48
N THR A 157 15.05 16.57 22.02
CA THR A 157 15.06 18.04 21.95
C THR A 157 14.13 18.49 20.83
N VAL A 158 13.33 19.51 21.06
CA VAL A 158 12.47 20.15 20.04
C VAL A 158 13.02 21.54 19.77
N GLY A 159 13.22 21.91 18.51
CA GLY A 159 13.79 23.20 18.13
C GLY A 159 13.35 23.68 16.75
N GLY A 160 13.57 24.96 16.48
CA GLY A 160 13.22 25.62 15.21
C GLY A 160 14.42 26.26 14.50
N SER A 161 15.64 25.78 14.79
CA SER A 161 16.90 26.27 14.21
C SER A 161 17.68 25.09 13.63
N ALA A 162 17.93 25.13 12.31
CA ALA A 162 18.64 24.07 11.62
C ALA A 162 20.11 23.98 12.08
N ASP A 163 20.75 25.13 12.30
CA ASP A 163 22.10 25.22 12.85
C ASP A 163 22.18 24.57 14.23
N ASP A 164 21.24 24.88 15.14
CA ASP A 164 21.21 24.29 16.48
C ASP A 164 20.98 22.76 16.45
N ALA A 165 20.22 22.28 15.46
CA ALA A 165 19.98 20.86 15.28
C ALA A 165 21.24 20.10 14.83
N GLY A 166 22.06 20.73 13.97
CA GLY A 166 23.26 20.13 13.38
C GLY A 166 24.55 20.31 14.18
N ILE A 167 24.67 21.40 14.96
CA ILE A 167 25.90 21.80 15.63
C ILE A 167 26.31 20.87 16.78
N GLY A 168 27.60 20.62 16.93
CA GLY A 168 28.16 19.87 18.06
C GLY A 168 29.00 18.67 17.62
N ASP A 169 30.02 18.40 18.42
CA ASP A 169 31.00 17.33 18.22
C ASP A 169 30.51 16.04 18.88
N LEU A 170 29.48 15.44 18.27
CA LEU A 170 28.82 14.22 18.75
C LEU A 170 28.96 13.10 17.72
N ASP A 171 29.31 11.90 18.20
CA ASP A 171 29.45 10.68 17.38
C ASP A 171 28.12 10.26 16.72
N TYR A 172 26.99 10.67 17.31
CA TYR A 172 25.66 10.36 16.83
C TYR A 172 24.75 11.58 16.92
N LYS A 173 24.43 12.16 15.77
CA LYS A 173 23.49 13.27 15.61
C LYS A 173 22.39 12.84 14.66
N ARG A 174 21.14 12.85 15.12
CA ARG A 174 19.96 12.65 14.27
C ARG A 174 19.10 13.91 14.30
N VAL A 175 18.65 14.33 13.13
CA VAL A 175 17.68 15.43 13.01
C VAL A 175 16.44 14.89 12.34
N ILE A 176 15.34 14.83 13.08
CA ILE A 176 14.02 14.54 12.55
C ILE A 176 13.44 15.85 12.02
N VAL A 177 13.42 16.03 10.71
CA VAL A 177 12.98 17.27 10.07
C VAL A 177 11.49 17.17 9.78
N VAL A 178 10.68 17.96 10.50
CA VAL A 178 9.24 18.02 10.28
C VAL A 178 8.95 18.94 9.10
N ASN A 179 8.17 18.44 8.15
CA ASN A 179 7.78 19.11 6.91
C ASN A 179 8.96 19.83 6.23
N PRO A 180 9.99 19.10 5.77
CA PRO A 180 11.22 19.70 5.26
C PRO A 180 11.04 20.79 4.20
N LYS A 181 9.99 20.68 3.37
CA LYS A 181 9.70 21.66 2.32
C LYS A 181 9.34 23.05 2.84
N GLU A 182 8.89 23.16 4.09
CA GLU A 182 8.57 24.43 4.72
C GLU A 182 9.84 25.21 5.16
N TRP A 183 11.02 24.59 5.05
CA TRP A 183 12.32 25.24 5.27
C TRP A 183 12.95 25.86 4.01
N GLY A 184 12.40 25.60 2.81
CA GLY A 184 13.03 25.90 1.52
C GLY A 184 13.67 24.66 0.87
N SER A 185 14.47 24.86 -0.19
CA SER A 185 15.08 23.74 -0.94
C SER A 185 16.33 23.15 -0.27
N ASP A 186 16.49 21.83 -0.42
CA ASP A 186 17.65 20.97 -0.16
C ASP A 186 18.28 21.02 1.25
N LEU A 187 17.45 21.03 2.31
CA LEU A 187 17.94 21.03 3.70
C LEU A 187 18.81 19.79 4.04
N ASP A 188 18.57 18.66 3.36
CA ASP A 188 19.41 17.47 3.44
C ASP A 188 20.82 17.70 2.88
N ILE A 189 20.93 18.34 1.71
CA ILE A 189 22.22 18.77 1.13
C ILE A 189 22.87 19.83 2.02
N TRP A 190 22.09 20.76 2.56
CA TRP A 190 22.58 21.78 3.49
C TRP A 190 23.18 21.15 4.76
N PHE A 191 22.49 20.18 5.38
CA PHE A 191 23.05 19.44 6.53
C PHE A 191 24.28 18.64 6.14
N ALA A 192 24.28 17.96 4.99
CA ALA A 192 25.45 17.22 4.52
C ALA A 192 26.66 18.15 4.27
N THR A 193 26.42 19.38 3.81
CA THR A 193 27.44 20.36 3.48
C THR A 193 27.98 21.09 4.72
N HIS A 194 27.11 21.52 5.62
CA HIS A 194 27.47 22.39 6.74
C HIS A 194 27.63 21.64 8.07
N TYR A 195 26.99 20.48 8.21
CA TYR A 195 26.98 19.68 9.44
C TYR A 195 27.15 18.18 9.12
N PRO A 196 28.30 17.79 8.53
CA PRO A 196 28.55 16.39 8.15
C PRO A 196 28.40 15.45 9.36
N GLY A 197 27.88 14.25 9.09
CA GLY A 197 27.58 13.25 10.12
C GLY A 197 26.19 13.38 10.76
N VAL A 198 25.40 14.40 10.42
CA VAL A 198 23.98 14.44 10.78
C VAL A 198 23.20 13.36 10.01
N ILE A 199 22.54 12.48 10.76
CA ILE A 199 21.54 11.54 10.26
C ILE A 199 20.25 12.32 10.03
N TYR A 200 19.97 12.61 8.77
CA TYR A 200 18.79 13.33 8.31
C TYR A 200 17.57 12.39 8.22
N GLU A 201 16.49 12.69 8.95
CA GLU A 201 15.28 11.86 9.03
C GLU A 201 14.03 12.71 8.75
N PRO A 202 13.56 12.79 7.50
CA PRO A 202 12.42 13.63 7.16
C PRO A 202 11.10 12.98 7.62
N VAL A 203 10.18 13.81 8.12
CA VAL A 203 8.79 13.40 8.38
C VAL A 203 7.81 14.44 7.87
N GLN A 204 6.91 14.01 7.00
CA GLN A 204 5.79 14.82 6.56
C GLN A 204 4.59 14.60 7.48
N ALA A 205 4.07 15.64 8.11
CA ALA A 205 2.88 15.61 8.93
C ALA A 205 2.03 16.85 8.63
N TRP A 206 0.75 16.65 8.32
CA TRP A 206 -0.14 17.73 7.87
C TRP A 206 -0.96 18.34 9.02
N THR A 207 -0.96 17.68 10.18
CA THR A 207 -1.56 18.17 11.42
C THR A 207 -0.68 17.81 12.63
N PRO A 208 -0.78 18.53 13.75
CA PRO A 208 -0.11 18.17 15.00
C PRO A 208 -0.44 16.76 15.48
N GLN A 209 -1.68 16.29 15.27
CA GLN A 209 -2.10 14.94 15.65
C GLN A 209 -1.38 13.86 14.84
N ILE A 210 -1.25 14.03 13.52
CA ILE A 210 -0.49 13.10 12.67
C ILE A 210 0.99 13.10 13.07
N LEU A 211 1.54 14.27 13.44
CA LEU A 211 2.90 14.35 13.94
C LEU A 211 3.06 13.53 15.23
N ILE A 212 2.08 13.60 16.15
CA ILE A 212 2.09 12.80 17.38
C ILE A 212 2.21 11.31 17.08
N GLU A 213 1.37 10.80 16.18
CA GLU A 213 1.32 9.39 15.83
C GLU A 213 2.63 8.91 15.19
N LYS A 214 3.15 9.67 14.22
CA LYS A 214 4.40 9.33 13.52
C LYS A 214 5.60 9.35 14.45
N LEU A 215 5.72 10.38 15.29
CA LEU A 215 6.82 10.49 16.25
C LEU A 215 6.74 9.44 17.35
N ALA A 216 5.56 9.17 17.90
CA ALA A 216 5.37 8.13 18.92
C ALA A 216 5.74 6.74 18.35
N PHE A 217 5.33 6.45 17.11
CA PHE A 217 5.72 5.22 16.43
C PHE A 217 7.23 5.14 16.23
N PHE A 218 7.85 6.19 15.69
CA PHE A 218 9.29 6.22 15.42
C PHE A 218 10.11 6.10 16.71
N ALA A 219 9.71 6.80 17.77
CA ALA A 219 10.33 6.72 19.09
C ALA A 219 10.26 5.31 19.69
N LYS A 220 9.16 4.58 19.47
CA LYS A 220 9.01 3.20 19.95
C LYS A 220 9.78 2.18 19.11
N ASN A 221 9.77 2.35 17.79
CA ASN A 221 10.19 1.30 16.85
C ASN A 221 11.54 1.57 16.17
N GLY A 222 12.11 2.76 16.31
CA GLY A 222 13.38 3.15 15.69
C GLY A 222 13.32 3.30 14.16
N ARG A 223 12.13 3.22 13.58
CA ARG A 223 11.83 3.33 12.15
C ARG A 223 10.47 3.99 11.96
N TRP A 224 10.26 4.65 10.83
CA TRP A 224 8.94 5.19 10.50
C TRP A 224 7.92 4.06 10.37
N PRO A 225 6.63 4.30 10.63
CA PRO A 225 5.60 3.31 10.36
C PRO A 225 5.75 2.89 8.90
N GLN A 226 6.10 1.61 8.70
CA GLN A 226 5.97 1.01 7.38
C GLN A 226 4.50 1.13 7.02
N LEU A 227 4.18 1.91 5.99
CA LEU A 227 2.87 1.88 5.36
C LEU A 227 2.64 0.42 4.99
N THR A 228 1.81 -0.27 5.75
CA THR A 228 1.53 -1.67 5.51
C THR A 228 0.73 -1.77 4.21
N GLY A 229 1.45 -2.01 3.11
CA GLY A 229 0.94 -2.34 1.77
C GLY A 229 0.72 -1.14 0.83
N GLY A 230 1.42 -1.12 -0.31
CA GLY A 230 0.90 -0.53 -1.55
C GLY A 230 1.81 0.41 -2.35
N PHE A 231 1.83 1.70 -2.02
CA PHE A 231 2.30 2.76 -2.94
C PHE A 231 3.02 3.90 -2.19
N GLN A 232 3.94 4.61 -2.87
CA GLN A 232 4.66 5.79 -2.35
C GLN A 232 4.09 7.08 -2.97
N ILE A 233 4.12 8.18 -2.21
CA ILE A 233 3.73 9.52 -2.67
C ILE A 233 5.01 10.36 -2.87
N HIS A 234 5.24 10.81 -4.09
CA HIS A 234 6.32 11.73 -4.47
C HIS A 234 5.82 13.16 -4.41
N ASP A 235 6.32 13.96 -3.47
CA ASP A 235 5.95 15.37 -3.39
C ASP A 235 6.83 16.19 -4.33
N ILE A 236 6.21 16.89 -5.28
CA ILE A 236 6.89 17.73 -6.29
C ILE A 236 6.29 19.15 -6.36
N VAL A 237 5.52 19.58 -5.35
CA VAL A 237 4.75 20.85 -5.37
C VAL A 237 5.61 22.08 -5.70
N ASP A 238 6.85 22.10 -5.22
CA ASP A 238 7.76 23.24 -5.34
C ASP A 238 8.65 23.18 -6.59
N GLU A 239 8.65 22.05 -7.29
CA GLU A 239 9.39 21.83 -8.54
C GLU A 239 8.57 22.25 -9.77
N LEU A 240 7.25 22.41 -9.62
CA LEU A 240 6.35 22.67 -10.72
C LEU A 240 6.29 24.18 -11.08
N PRO A 241 6.18 24.51 -12.38
CA PRO A 241 5.96 25.88 -12.84
C PRO A 241 4.76 26.57 -12.15
N LYS A 242 4.97 27.83 -11.75
CA LYS A 242 3.97 28.71 -11.13
C LYS A 242 3.90 30.03 -11.89
N HIS A 243 2.73 30.66 -11.91
CA HIS A 243 2.57 31.96 -12.54
C HIS A 243 3.34 33.03 -11.74
N PRO A 244 4.01 33.99 -12.41
CA PRO A 244 4.88 34.95 -11.72
C PRO A 244 4.15 35.87 -10.74
N THR A 245 2.87 36.16 -10.98
CA THR A 245 2.10 37.14 -10.18
C THR A 245 0.78 36.62 -9.59
N LYS A 246 0.32 35.43 -9.97
CA LYS A 246 -0.98 34.90 -9.51
C LYS A 246 -0.73 33.90 -8.40
N GLN A 247 -1.57 33.94 -7.37
CA GLN A 247 -1.48 33.06 -6.21
C GLN A 247 -2.76 32.27 -6.03
N TYR A 248 -2.63 31.09 -5.45
CA TYR A 248 -3.80 30.33 -5.02
C TYR A 248 -4.42 30.92 -3.77
N GLY A 249 -5.74 30.76 -3.62
CA GLY A 249 -6.37 30.90 -2.31
C GLY A 249 -6.00 29.74 -1.38
N SER A 250 -6.20 29.93 -0.09
CA SER A 250 -6.02 28.90 0.94
C SER A 250 -7.35 28.58 1.64
N ARG A 251 -7.43 27.37 2.20
CA ARG A 251 -8.54 26.90 3.03
C ARG A 251 -7.99 26.07 4.20
N GLN A 252 -8.77 25.98 5.26
CA GLN A 252 -8.55 25.00 6.32
C GLN A 252 -8.86 23.59 5.82
N LEU A 253 -8.18 22.57 6.34
CA LEU A 253 -8.34 21.18 5.86
C LEU A 253 -9.74 20.63 6.15
N GLU A 254 -10.38 21.09 7.22
CA GLU A 254 -11.72 20.72 7.64
C GLU A 254 -12.79 21.16 6.62
N ALA A 255 -12.49 22.17 5.79
CA ALA A 255 -13.39 22.57 4.71
C ALA A 255 -13.45 21.52 3.59
N ILE A 256 -12.50 20.59 3.53
CA ILE A 256 -12.45 19.57 2.49
C ILE A 256 -13.48 18.48 2.78
N THR A 257 -14.44 18.34 1.88
CA THR A 257 -15.52 17.36 1.99
C THR A 257 -15.61 16.42 0.80
N HIS A 258 -14.92 16.72 -0.31
CA HIS A 258 -15.04 15.98 -1.55
C HIS A 258 -13.67 15.60 -2.12
N LEU A 259 -13.55 14.35 -2.55
CA LEU A 259 -12.46 13.91 -3.43
C LEU A 259 -13.02 13.83 -4.85
N VAL A 260 -12.42 14.54 -5.79
CA VAL A 260 -12.88 14.58 -7.18
C VAL A 260 -11.84 13.93 -8.07
N ILE A 261 -12.26 12.91 -8.81
CA ILE A 261 -11.40 12.16 -9.71
C ILE A 261 -11.42 12.77 -11.11
N HIS A 262 -10.23 12.95 -11.68
CA HIS A 262 -9.96 13.54 -12.98
C HIS A 262 -9.16 12.63 -13.89
N HIS A 263 -9.15 12.98 -15.18
CA HIS A 263 -8.12 12.56 -16.12
C HIS A 263 -7.39 13.77 -16.70
N THR A 264 -6.21 13.58 -17.28
CA THR A 264 -5.43 14.71 -17.83
C THR A 264 -5.71 14.97 -19.31
N VAL A 265 -6.32 14.02 -20.03
CA VAL A 265 -6.47 14.04 -21.50
C VAL A 265 -5.13 14.28 -22.20
N SER A 266 -4.06 13.76 -21.62
CA SER A 266 -2.70 13.87 -22.13
C SER A 266 -2.11 12.50 -22.45
N PRO A 267 -1.10 12.43 -23.33
CA PRO A 267 -0.23 11.26 -23.44
C PRO A 267 0.31 10.83 -22.07
N THR A 268 0.52 9.53 -21.90
CA THR A 268 0.97 8.91 -20.63
C THR A 268 2.42 9.22 -20.28
N ASP A 269 3.22 9.63 -21.27
CA ASP A 269 4.63 10.03 -21.15
C ASP A 269 4.81 11.54 -20.93
N ARG A 270 3.74 12.34 -21.01
CA ARG A 270 3.81 13.79 -20.76
C ARG A 270 4.33 14.05 -19.35
N SER A 271 5.32 14.93 -19.19
CA SER A 271 5.80 15.26 -17.85
C SER A 271 4.74 16.04 -17.07
N ILE A 272 4.68 15.83 -15.75
CA ILE A 272 3.78 16.59 -14.86
C ILE A 272 4.11 18.09 -14.92
N GLY A 273 5.40 18.43 -15.07
CA GLY A 273 5.85 19.80 -15.32
C GLY A 273 5.22 20.42 -16.57
N SER A 274 5.07 19.66 -17.67
CA SER A 274 4.41 20.16 -18.89
C SER A 274 2.91 20.40 -18.68
N ILE A 275 2.25 19.59 -17.84
CA ILE A 275 0.84 19.80 -17.46
C ILE A 275 0.70 21.08 -16.63
N ALA A 276 1.61 21.29 -15.68
CA ALA A 276 1.65 22.52 -14.88
C ALA A 276 1.92 23.76 -15.75
N GLN A 277 2.88 23.69 -16.67
CA GLN A 277 3.21 24.78 -17.59
C GLN A 277 2.01 25.17 -18.46
N TYR A 278 1.29 24.17 -19.00
CA TYR A 278 0.07 24.42 -19.77
C TYR A 278 -0.99 25.16 -18.95
N HIS A 279 -1.22 24.76 -17.68
CA HIS A 279 -2.15 25.45 -16.80
C HIS A 279 -1.73 26.90 -16.51
N VAL A 280 -0.43 27.19 -16.41
CA VAL A 280 0.08 28.55 -16.22
C VAL A 280 -0.07 29.37 -17.50
N ASP A 281 0.48 28.90 -18.61
CA ASP A 281 0.63 29.71 -19.83
C ASP A 281 -0.67 29.83 -20.62
N SER A 282 -1.40 28.72 -20.74
CA SER A 282 -2.61 28.67 -21.57
C SER A 282 -3.87 29.03 -20.79
N ASN A 283 -3.99 28.57 -19.55
CA ASN A 283 -5.18 28.86 -18.73
C ASN A 283 -5.01 30.09 -17.83
N GLY A 284 -3.78 30.62 -17.70
CA GLY A 284 -3.49 31.76 -16.84
C GLY A 284 -3.71 31.47 -15.36
N TRP A 285 -3.56 30.22 -14.91
CA TRP A 285 -3.75 29.85 -13.50
C TRP A 285 -2.48 30.05 -12.66
N PRO A 286 -2.57 30.14 -11.33
CA PRO A 286 -1.38 30.23 -10.46
C PRO A 286 -0.38 29.07 -10.61
N GLY A 287 -0.82 27.91 -11.11
CA GLY A 287 -0.01 26.70 -11.30
C GLY A 287 -0.88 25.50 -11.73
N ILE A 288 -0.46 24.28 -11.39
CA ILE A 288 -1.22 23.06 -11.67
C ILE A 288 -2.56 22.96 -10.92
N GLY A 289 -3.65 22.66 -11.64
CA GLY A 289 -5.00 22.62 -11.10
C GLY A 289 -5.32 21.44 -10.15
N TYR A 290 -4.51 20.38 -10.11
CA TYR A 290 -4.77 19.17 -9.32
C TYR A 290 -3.93 19.13 -8.04
N HIS A 291 -4.37 18.35 -7.03
CA HIS A 291 -3.60 18.13 -5.81
C HIS A 291 -2.70 16.91 -5.94
N PHE A 292 -3.19 15.87 -6.61
CA PHE A 292 -2.44 14.66 -6.90
C PHE A 292 -2.53 14.33 -8.39
N VAL A 293 -1.44 13.78 -8.93
CA VAL A 293 -1.39 13.17 -10.25
C VAL A 293 -0.89 11.74 -10.07
N ILE A 294 -1.61 10.76 -10.61
CA ILE A 294 -1.20 9.35 -10.58
C ILE A 294 -0.76 8.98 -12.00
N LYS A 295 0.45 8.46 -12.16
CA LYS A 295 0.96 7.98 -13.46
C LYS A 295 0.41 6.60 -13.81
N ALA A 296 0.56 6.22 -15.07
CA ALA A 296 0.07 4.94 -15.61
C ALA A 296 0.67 3.71 -14.87
N ASP A 297 1.87 3.84 -14.33
CA ASP A 297 2.59 2.81 -13.55
C ASP A 297 2.19 2.77 -12.06
N GLY A 298 1.23 3.60 -11.63
CA GLY A 298 0.76 3.70 -10.26
C GLY A 298 1.62 4.56 -9.33
N GLU A 299 2.64 5.25 -9.84
CA GLU A 299 3.34 6.26 -9.04
C GLU A 299 2.42 7.45 -8.74
N ILE A 300 2.37 7.84 -7.47
CA ILE A 300 1.50 8.93 -6.99
C ILE A 300 2.37 10.16 -6.76
N TYR A 301 2.01 11.29 -7.39
CA TYR A 301 2.70 12.55 -7.23
C TYR A 301 1.79 13.57 -6.55
N GLN A 302 2.24 14.14 -5.44
CA GLN A 302 1.61 15.31 -4.84
C GLN A 302 2.07 16.56 -5.58
N THR A 303 1.12 17.27 -6.15
CA THR A 303 1.35 18.40 -7.08
C THR A 303 0.80 19.72 -6.55
N ASN A 304 -0.05 19.68 -5.51
CA ASN A 304 -0.43 20.86 -4.74
C ASN A 304 -0.62 20.52 -3.24
N ARG A 305 -0.62 21.54 -2.37
CA ARG A 305 -0.91 21.37 -0.94
C ARG A 305 -2.40 21.15 -0.72
N LEU A 306 -2.78 20.31 0.24
CA LEU A 306 -4.18 20.03 0.57
C LEU A 306 -4.96 21.28 1.01
N GLY A 307 -4.29 22.23 1.67
CA GLY A 307 -4.86 23.53 2.05
C GLY A 307 -4.99 24.53 0.89
N THR A 308 -4.51 24.21 -0.30
CA THR A 308 -4.63 25.09 -1.47
C THR A 308 -6.02 24.96 -2.10
N ILE A 309 -6.65 26.09 -2.40
CA ILE A 309 -7.82 26.13 -3.29
C ILE A 309 -7.31 26.04 -4.74
N SER A 310 -7.19 24.82 -5.25
CA SER A 310 -6.72 24.55 -6.62
C SER A 310 -7.76 24.89 -7.69
N TYR A 311 -7.44 24.70 -8.97
CA TYR A 311 -8.29 25.11 -10.10
C TYR A 311 -8.78 23.87 -10.89
N GLN A 312 -9.35 22.89 -10.18
CA GLN A 312 -9.76 21.61 -10.80
C GLN A 312 -11.24 21.56 -11.23
N VAL A 313 -12.14 22.17 -10.46
CA VAL A 313 -13.59 22.12 -10.70
C VAL A 313 -14.18 23.51 -10.42
N GLY A 314 -14.58 24.22 -11.46
CA GLY A 314 -15.16 25.56 -11.33
C GLY A 314 -16.35 25.57 -10.36
N GLY A 315 -16.36 26.50 -9.40
CA GLY A 315 -17.41 26.62 -8.37
C GLY A 315 -17.29 25.67 -7.17
N HIS A 316 -16.40 24.67 -7.22
CA HIS A 316 -16.32 23.62 -6.19
C HIS A 316 -14.92 23.47 -5.57
N ASN A 317 -13.95 24.27 -6.01
CA ASN A 317 -12.56 24.22 -5.57
C ASN A 317 -12.36 24.48 -4.07
N SER A 318 -13.22 25.26 -3.40
CA SER A 318 -13.01 25.67 -2.00
C SER A 318 -13.17 24.54 -0.99
N TYR A 319 -13.75 23.39 -1.37
CA TYR A 319 -14.04 22.28 -0.48
C TYR A 319 -13.66 20.91 -1.05
N SER A 320 -12.90 20.87 -2.16
CA SER A 320 -12.58 19.64 -2.86
C SER A 320 -11.09 19.46 -3.15
N VAL A 321 -10.66 18.20 -3.12
CA VAL A 321 -9.32 17.75 -3.52
C VAL A 321 -9.43 17.05 -4.88
N GLY A 322 -8.66 17.52 -5.84
CA GLY A 322 -8.60 16.95 -7.20
C GLY A 322 -7.49 15.93 -7.34
N ILE A 323 -7.84 14.71 -7.77
CA ILE A 323 -6.93 13.61 -8.04
C ILE A 323 -7.00 13.29 -9.54
N ALA A 324 -5.96 13.63 -10.29
CA ALA A 324 -5.90 13.37 -11.72
C ALA A 324 -5.15 12.07 -12.03
N LEU A 325 -5.79 11.19 -12.79
CA LEU A 325 -5.12 10.04 -13.38
C LEU A 325 -4.56 10.48 -14.73
N GLN A 326 -3.25 10.34 -14.91
CA GLN A 326 -2.61 10.73 -16.16
C GLN A 326 -3.02 9.78 -17.29
N GLY A 327 -3.63 10.35 -18.33
CA GLY A 327 -4.14 9.62 -19.49
C GLY A 327 -5.46 10.19 -20.00
N ASN A 328 -6.03 9.53 -21.00
CA ASN A 328 -7.35 9.82 -21.55
C ASN A 328 -8.24 8.58 -21.42
N PHE A 329 -9.16 8.60 -20.45
CA PHE A 329 -10.04 7.45 -20.17
C PHE A 329 -11.44 7.56 -20.76
N GLN A 330 -11.60 8.35 -21.83
CA GLN A 330 -12.87 8.41 -22.55
C GLN A 330 -13.20 7.07 -23.23
N ASN A 331 -12.19 6.35 -23.71
CA ASN A 331 -12.38 5.12 -24.47
C ASN A 331 -11.85 3.88 -23.71
N GLU A 332 -10.77 4.03 -22.94
CA GLU A 332 -10.13 2.92 -22.21
C GLU A 332 -10.02 3.25 -20.72
N PRO A 333 -10.18 2.28 -19.80
CA PRO A 333 -10.02 2.54 -18.38
C PRO A 333 -8.54 2.78 -18.01
N PRO A 334 -8.26 3.40 -16.84
CA PRO A 334 -6.89 3.52 -16.34
C PRO A 334 -6.20 2.15 -16.18
N PRO A 335 -4.88 2.01 -16.33
CA PRO A 335 -4.20 0.74 -16.03
C PRO A 335 -4.48 0.27 -14.60
N LYS A 336 -4.55 -1.05 -14.38
CA LYS A 336 -4.93 -1.64 -13.08
C LYS A 336 -4.10 -1.09 -11.91
N LYS A 337 -2.79 -0.94 -12.10
CA LYS A 337 -1.89 -0.40 -11.07
C LYS A 337 -2.17 1.08 -10.75
N GLN A 338 -2.60 1.86 -11.75
CA GLN A 338 -3.09 3.24 -11.56
C GLN A 338 -4.44 3.27 -10.82
N GLN A 339 -5.34 2.31 -11.08
CA GLN A 339 -6.60 2.16 -10.33
C GLN A 339 -6.36 1.75 -8.88
N GLU A 340 -5.47 0.78 -8.63
CA GLU A 340 -5.04 0.33 -7.30
C GLU A 340 -4.37 1.47 -6.51
N ALA A 341 -3.52 2.26 -7.17
CA ALA A 341 -2.92 3.45 -6.58
C ALA A 341 -3.97 4.53 -6.24
N ALA A 342 -4.97 4.73 -7.10
CA ALA A 342 -6.07 5.66 -6.84
C ALA A 342 -6.95 5.21 -5.66
N ALA A 343 -7.24 3.91 -5.58
CA ALA A 343 -7.97 3.30 -4.47
C ALA A 343 -7.21 3.46 -3.15
N TRP A 344 -5.91 3.15 -3.16
CA TRP A 344 -5.02 3.32 -2.03
C TRP A 344 -4.96 4.79 -1.59
N LEU A 345 -4.79 5.72 -2.54
CA LEU A 345 -4.72 7.16 -2.25
C LEU A 345 -6.03 7.70 -1.68
N VAL A 346 -7.18 7.29 -2.20
CA VAL A 346 -8.49 7.69 -1.64
C VAL A 346 -8.68 7.12 -0.25
N GLY A 347 -8.29 5.86 -0.02
CA GLY A 347 -8.29 5.26 1.31
C GLY A 347 -7.37 6.00 2.29
N TRP A 348 -6.19 6.43 1.82
CA TRP A 348 -5.25 7.24 2.60
C TRP A 348 -5.82 8.64 2.91
N LEU A 349 -6.32 9.37 1.90
CA LEU A 349 -6.91 10.70 2.08
C LEU A 349 -8.11 10.72 3.01
N ARG A 350 -8.94 9.67 3.00
CA ARG A 350 -10.05 9.51 3.96
C ARG A 350 -9.59 9.37 5.41
N LYS A 351 -8.38 8.85 5.65
CA LYS A 351 -7.78 8.76 6.99
C LYS A 351 -7.16 10.09 7.41
N GLU A 352 -6.52 10.78 6.48
CA GLU A 352 -5.78 12.02 6.77
C GLU A 352 -6.68 13.27 6.85
N LEU A 353 -7.84 13.24 6.18
CA LEU A 353 -8.77 14.37 6.12
C LEU A 353 -10.05 14.07 6.90
N PRO A 354 -10.42 14.91 7.89
CA PRO A 354 -11.44 14.55 8.87
C PRO A 354 -12.88 14.53 8.32
N ASN A 355 -13.16 15.23 7.21
CA ASN A 355 -14.53 15.55 6.77
C ASN A 355 -14.90 15.04 5.37
N ILE A 356 -14.17 14.06 4.81
CA ILE A 356 -14.49 13.52 3.47
C ILE A 356 -15.86 12.84 3.48
N LYS A 357 -16.80 13.41 2.71
CA LYS A 357 -18.18 12.91 2.54
C LYS A 357 -18.33 12.09 1.28
N GLU A 358 -17.77 12.56 0.15
CA GLU A 358 -18.07 11.99 -1.16
C GLU A 358 -16.82 11.86 -2.05
N VAL A 359 -16.79 10.81 -2.87
CA VAL A 359 -15.83 10.63 -3.97
C VAL A 359 -16.62 10.73 -5.26
N LYS A 360 -16.32 11.73 -6.10
CA LYS A 360 -17.09 12.03 -7.31
C LYS A 360 -16.21 12.05 -8.56
N PRO A 361 -16.75 11.69 -9.74
CA PRO A 361 -16.13 12.10 -10.98
C PRO A 361 -16.31 13.61 -11.17
N HIS A 362 -15.41 14.28 -11.91
CA HIS A 362 -15.58 15.70 -12.25
C HIS A 362 -16.96 15.99 -12.89
N ARG A 363 -17.41 15.17 -13.84
CA ARG A 363 -18.74 15.30 -14.46
C ARG A 363 -19.93 15.11 -13.50
N GLY A 364 -19.70 14.49 -12.34
CA GLY A 364 -20.72 14.30 -11.31
C GLY A 364 -20.85 15.48 -10.35
N MET A 365 -20.02 16.52 -10.52
CA MET A 365 -20.11 17.75 -9.74
C MET A 365 -21.18 18.68 -10.34
N PRO A 366 -21.91 19.46 -9.51
CA PRO A 366 -22.95 20.36 -10.00
C PRO A 366 -22.45 21.32 -11.10
N GLN A 367 -23.28 21.58 -12.09
CA GLN A 367 -23.00 22.56 -13.16
C GLN A 367 -21.70 22.30 -13.96
N GLN A 368 -21.20 21.06 -14.00
CA GLN A 368 -20.04 20.70 -14.83
C GLN A 368 -20.48 20.00 -16.12
N ALA A 369 -20.11 20.56 -17.26
CA ALA A 369 -20.28 19.94 -18.58
C ALA A 369 -18.92 19.44 -19.08
N THR A 370 -18.56 18.21 -18.71
CA THR A 370 -17.26 17.59 -19.02
C THR A 370 -17.38 16.08 -19.14
N ALA A 371 -16.49 15.46 -19.92
CA ALA A 371 -16.38 14.01 -19.99
C ALA A 371 -15.53 13.42 -18.84
N CYS A 372 -14.85 14.27 -18.06
CA CYS A 372 -13.88 13.89 -17.03
C CYS A 372 -14.52 13.11 -15.85
N PRO A 373 -13.91 12.03 -15.32
CA PRO A 373 -12.57 11.49 -15.62
C PRO A 373 -12.52 10.52 -16.82
N GLY A 374 -13.51 10.55 -17.70
CA GLY A 374 -13.65 9.68 -18.85
C GLY A 374 -14.96 8.90 -18.82
N ASN A 375 -15.43 8.48 -19.99
CA ASN A 375 -16.68 7.72 -20.11
C ASN A 375 -16.59 6.32 -19.51
N THR A 376 -15.39 5.85 -19.18
CA THR A 376 -15.16 4.56 -18.51
C THR A 376 -15.32 4.63 -16.99
N TRP A 377 -15.59 5.80 -16.39
CA TRP A 377 -15.69 5.98 -14.94
C TRP A 377 -16.51 4.91 -14.21
N GLU A 378 -17.69 4.55 -14.73
CA GLU A 378 -18.58 3.53 -14.13
C GLU A 378 -17.91 2.16 -13.98
N SER A 379 -16.91 1.87 -14.82
CA SER A 379 -16.24 0.56 -14.85
C SER A 379 -15.15 0.39 -13.79
N TRP A 380 -14.72 1.45 -13.10
CA TRP A 380 -13.61 1.38 -12.13
C TRP A 380 -13.80 2.20 -10.87
N PHE A 381 -14.78 3.12 -10.81
CA PHE A 381 -14.95 3.98 -9.63
C PHE A 381 -15.19 3.24 -8.32
N TRP A 382 -15.75 2.02 -8.37
CA TRP A 382 -16.00 1.19 -7.19
C TRP A 382 -14.73 0.76 -6.47
N GLN A 383 -13.64 0.56 -7.23
CA GLN A 383 -12.33 0.27 -6.66
C GLN A 383 -11.85 1.43 -5.77
N ILE A 384 -12.33 2.64 -6.04
CA ILE A 384 -11.92 3.88 -5.39
C ILE A 384 -12.92 4.32 -4.31
N ALA A 385 -14.22 4.17 -4.56
CA ALA A 385 -15.27 4.64 -3.66
C ALA A 385 -15.40 3.80 -2.38
N GLY A 386 -14.90 2.56 -2.38
CA GLY A 386 -14.93 1.66 -1.21
C GLY A 386 -16.33 1.39 -0.65
N THR A 387 -17.37 1.53 -1.48
CA THR A 387 -18.78 1.38 -1.07
C THR A 387 -19.55 0.51 -2.07
N GLU A 388 -20.55 -0.17 -1.50
CA GLU A 388 -21.19 -1.45 -1.88
C GLU A 388 -22.43 -1.32 -2.83
N PRO A 389 -23.13 -2.43 -3.19
CA PRO A 389 -24.20 -2.50 -4.21
C PRO A 389 -25.41 -1.59 -3.98
N PRO A 390 -26.35 -1.49 -4.96
CA PRO A 390 -27.51 -0.60 -4.88
C PRO A 390 -28.26 -0.75 -3.55
N THR A 391 -28.67 0.37 -2.94
CA THR A 391 -29.61 0.34 -1.83
C THR A 391 -30.97 -0.16 -2.30
N LYS A 392 -31.67 -0.90 -1.43
CA LYS A 392 -33.06 -1.33 -1.62
C LYS A 392 -33.88 -0.14 -2.16
N PRO A 393 -34.53 -0.25 -3.33
CA PRO A 393 -35.33 0.85 -3.85
C PRO A 393 -36.38 1.25 -2.81
N GLY A 394 -36.37 2.52 -2.41
CA GLY A 394 -37.39 3.08 -1.55
C GLY A 394 -38.73 3.09 -2.28
N GLY A 395 -39.66 2.23 -1.87
CA GLY A 395 -41.07 2.33 -2.23
C GLY A 395 -41.41 2.03 -3.70
N SER A 396 -41.41 0.75 -4.06
CA SER A 396 -42.49 0.12 -4.84
C SER A 396 -42.36 -1.39 -4.65
N SER A 397 -43.47 -2.12 -4.71
CA SER A 397 -43.46 -3.59 -4.72
C SER A 397 -42.47 -4.07 -5.79
N GLY A 398 -41.31 -4.57 -5.36
CA GLY A 398 -40.27 -5.08 -6.26
C GLY A 398 -40.78 -6.25 -7.06
N SER A 399 -41.37 -5.95 -8.20
CA SER A 399 -41.77 -6.93 -9.20
C SER A 399 -40.61 -7.09 -10.16
N TYR A 400 -40.24 -8.33 -10.40
CA TYR A 400 -39.54 -8.73 -11.61
C TYR A 400 -40.09 -7.99 -12.84
N ALA A 401 -39.21 -7.31 -13.58
CA ALA A 401 -39.59 -6.46 -14.71
C ALA A 401 -39.39 -7.14 -16.08
N GLY A 402 -38.93 -8.40 -16.09
CA GLY A 402 -38.64 -9.14 -17.30
C GLY A 402 -39.83 -9.95 -17.87
N PRO A 403 -39.59 -10.70 -18.95
CA PRO A 403 -40.61 -11.54 -19.58
C PRO A 403 -41.13 -12.66 -18.66
N PRO A 404 -42.42 -13.00 -18.68
CA PRO A 404 -42.95 -14.06 -17.83
C PRO A 404 -42.23 -15.40 -18.07
N VAL A 405 -41.95 -16.11 -16.98
CA VAL A 405 -41.31 -17.43 -17.00
C VAL A 405 -42.21 -18.47 -16.34
N ALA A 406 -42.16 -19.71 -16.85
CA ALA A 406 -42.84 -20.84 -16.24
C ALA A 406 -41.95 -21.44 -15.15
N PHE A 407 -42.52 -21.65 -13.96
CA PHE A 407 -41.81 -22.21 -12.82
C PHE A 407 -41.61 -23.72 -12.94
N VAL A 408 -40.40 -24.18 -12.62
CA VAL A 408 -40.04 -25.61 -12.54
C VAL A 408 -39.51 -25.95 -11.15
N ALA A 409 -40.15 -26.91 -10.48
CA ALA A 409 -39.64 -27.52 -9.25
C ALA A 409 -38.71 -28.69 -9.60
N GLY A 410 -37.54 -28.75 -8.96
CA GLY A 410 -36.54 -29.76 -9.27
C GLY A 410 -35.67 -30.15 -8.10
N VAL A 411 -34.91 -31.22 -8.25
CA VAL A 411 -33.89 -31.64 -7.28
C VAL A 411 -32.52 -31.38 -7.89
N ASP A 412 -31.57 -31.02 -7.04
CA ASP A 412 -30.19 -30.96 -7.46
C ASP A 412 -29.68 -32.34 -7.90
N GLY A 413 -29.09 -32.41 -9.09
CA GLY A 413 -28.73 -33.65 -9.75
C GLY A 413 -27.32 -34.13 -9.42
N PRO A 414 -27.10 -35.45 -9.42
CA PRO A 414 -25.78 -36.02 -9.14
C PRO A 414 -24.67 -35.64 -10.13
N ALA A 415 -23.45 -35.41 -9.64
CA ALA A 415 -22.25 -35.38 -10.49
C ALA A 415 -21.84 -36.80 -10.92
N SER A 416 -20.82 -36.97 -11.77
CA SER A 416 -20.46 -38.32 -12.30
C SER A 416 -19.98 -39.32 -11.23
N ASP A 417 -19.39 -38.80 -10.15
CA ASP A 417 -18.99 -39.51 -8.93
C ASP A 417 -20.20 -39.89 -8.05
N TRP A 418 -21.35 -39.26 -8.29
CA TRP A 418 -22.61 -39.58 -7.62
C TRP A 418 -23.36 -40.57 -8.50
N HIS A 419 -23.73 -41.72 -7.94
CA HIS A 419 -24.28 -42.85 -8.70
C HIS A 419 -25.65 -42.53 -9.34
N TRP A 420 -25.63 -42.02 -10.57
CA TRP A 420 -26.80 -41.72 -11.40
C TRP A 420 -27.89 -42.81 -11.42
N PRO A 421 -27.56 -44.12 -11.52
CA PRO A 421 -28.57 -45.16 -11.48
C PRO A 421 -29.43 -45.18 -10.20
N GLN A 422 -28.89 -44.73 -9.07
CA GLN A 422 -29.58 -44.75 -7.79
C GLN A 422 -30.38 -43.46 -7.58
N ALA A 423 -29.86 -42.33 -8.04
CA ALA A 423 -30.59 -41.06 -8.04
C ALA A 423 -31.88 -41.10 -8.88
N LYS A 424 -31.95 -42.00 -9.88
CA LYS A 424 -33.18 -42.29 -10.64
C LYS A 424 -34.40 -42.48 -9.75
N ALA A 425 -34.26 -43.17 -8.62
CA ALA A 425 -35.37 -43.44 -7.71
C ALA A 425 -35.98 -42.16 -7.12
N VAL A 426 -35.17 -41.11 -6.90
CA VAL A 426 -35.65 -39.82 -6.42
C VAL A 426 -36.53 -39.15 -7.47
N PHE A 427 -36.05 -39.08 -8.71
CA PHE A 427 -36.78 -38.44 -9.81
C PHE A 427 -38.06 -39.22 -10.17
N ASP A 428 -37.98 -40.55 -10.29
CA ASP A 428 -39.12 -41.40 -10.62
C ASP A 428 -40.26 -41.27 -9.59
N LYS A 429 -39.92 -41.23 -8.29
CA LYS A 429 -40.92 -41.17 -7.21
C LYS A 429 -41.51 -39.78 -7.02
N THR A 430 -40.75 -38.72 -7.28
CA THR A 430 -41.15 -37.34 -6.96
C THR A 430 -41.69 -36.58 -8.17
N GLY A 431 -41.34 -36.99 -9.39
CA GLY A 431 -41.66 -36.27 -10.63
C GLY A 431 -40.93 -34.93 -10.77
N LEU A 432 -39.99 -34.61 -9.88
CA LEU A 432 -39.24 -33.35 -9.89
C LEU A 432 -38.21 -33.32 -11.03
N ALA A 433 -37.97 -32.13 -11.57
CA ALA A 433 -36.97 -31.91 -12.62
C ALA A 433 -35.54 -32.08 -12.08
N CYS A 434 -34.56 -32.30 -12.97
CA CYS A 434 -33.15 -32.35 -12.60
C CYS A 434 -32.40 -31.06 -13.01
N LYS A 435 -31.62 -30.48 -12.08
CA LYS A 435 -30.48 -29.59 -12.39
C LYS A 435 -29.24 -30.47 -12.49
N PHE A 436 -28.64 -30.58 -13.67
CA PHE A 436 -27.55 -31.54 -13.89
C PHE A 436 -26.21 -30.98 -13.42
N HIS A 437 -25.37 -31.82 -12.81
CA HIS A 437 -23.98 -31.46 -12.46
C HIS A 437 -23.00 -32.13 -13.40
N SER A 438 -22.41 -31.36 -14.30
CA SER A 438 -21.52 -31.89 -15.33
C SER A 438 -20.07 -31.94 -14.85
N SER A 439 -19.51 -33.14 -14.92
CA SER A 439 -18.08 -33.47 -14.86
C SER A 439 -17.65 -34.33 -16.06
N GLY A 440 -18.42 -34.27 -17.17
CA GLY A 440 -18.06 -34.84 -18.47
C GLY A 440 -18.53 -36.27 -18.76
N GLN A 441 -19.30 -36.89 -17.85
CA GLN A 441 -19.73 -38.30 -18.03
C GLN A 441 -21.25 -38.51 -17.96
N ASN A 442 -22.00 -37.58 -17.38
CA ASN A 442 -23.43 -37.76 -17.10
C ASN A 442 -24.38 -37.24 -18.19
N TYR A 443 -23.85 -36.68 -19.28
CA TYR A 443 -24.64 -36.20 -20.42
C TYR A 443 -25.55 -37.27 -21.04
N VAL A 444 -25.19 -38.56 -20.90
CA VAL A 444 -26.01 -39.69 -21.39
C VAL A 444 -27.37 -39.76 -20.71
N TRP A 445 -27.50 -39.21 -19.50
CA TRP A 445 -28.75 -39.18 -18.74
C TRP A 445 -29.61 -37.95 -19.02
N TRP A 446 -29.08 -36.96 -19.77
CA TRP A 446 -29.78 -35.71 -20.07
C TRP A 446 -31.16 -35.93 -20.69
N GLY A 447 -31.25 -36.81 -21.70
CA GLY A 447 -32.50 -37.08 -22.40
C GLY A 447 -33.60 -37.66 -21.49
N SER A 448 -33.20 -38.40 -20.45
CA SER A 448 -34.14 -39.14 -19.59
C SER A 448 -34.67 -38.31 -18.42
N TYR A 449 -33.93 -37.30 -17.95
CA TYR A 449 -34.31 -36.54 -16.74
C TYR A 449 -34.38 -35.03 -16.92
N ARG A 450 -34.22 -34.53 -18.15
CA ARG A 450 -34.52 -33.12 -18.44
C ARG A 450 -36.01 -32.85 -18.31
N ASN A 451 -36.35 -31.65 -17.87
CA ASN A 451 -37.70 -31.12 -18.01
C ASN A 451 -37.85 -30.46 -19.39
N ALA A 452 -39.01 -30.62 -20.03
CA ALA A 452 -39.26 -30.06 -21.35
C ALA A 452 -39.30 -28.52 -21.36
N THR A 453 -39.61 -27.90 -20.22
CA THR A 453 -39.66 -26.44 -20.05
C THR A 453 -38.28 -25.88 -19.72
N PHE A 454 -37.60 -26.42 -18.71
CA PHE A 454 -36.30 -25.91 -18.26
C PHE A 454 -35.53 -26.91 -17.40
N SER A 455 -34.29 -27.18 -17.79
CA SER A 455 -33.29 -27.88 -16.98
C SER A 455 -31.93 -27.23 -17.22
N PRO A 456 -31.24 -26.70 -16.19
CA PRO A 456 -29.90 -26.19 -16.34
C PRO A 456 -28.87 -27.29 -16.11
N VAL A 457 -27.71 -27.13 -16.76
CA VAL A 457 -26.50 -27.93 -16.51
C VAL A 457 -25.49 -27.04 -15.80
N ARG A 458 -25.17 -27.35 -14.54
CA ARG A 458 -24.05 -26.73 -13.83
C ARG A 458 -22.75 -27.41 -14.21
N ILE A 459 -21.76 -26.64 -14.59
CA ILE A 459 -20.40 -27.14 -14.83
C ILE A 459 -19.69 -27.21 -13.49
N VAL A 460 -19.24 -28.40 -13.09
CA VAL A 460 -18.51 -28.65 -11.84
C VAL A 460 -17.04 -28.87 -12.16
N LEU A 461 -16.18 -28.15 -11.46
CA LEU A 461 -14.73 -28.36 -11.49
C LEU A 461 -14.31 -29.18 -10.28
N GLY A 462 -13.28 -30.01 -10.44
CA GLY A 462 -12.68 -30.74 -9.31
C GLY A 462 -12.06 -29.79 -8.29
N SER A 463 -12.02 -30.21 -7.03
CA SER A 463 -11.49 -29.42 -5.89
C SER A 463 -10.06 -28.91 -6.07
N ASP A 464 -9.26 -29.61 -6.89
CA ASP A 464 -7.84 -29.30 -7.10
C ASP A 464 -7.62 -28.39 -8.32
N PHE A 465 -8.69 -28.02 -9.03
CA PHE A 465 -8.60 -27.21 -10.23
C PHE A 465 -8.45 -25.73 -9.90
N VAL A 466 -7.31 -25.15 -10.28
CA VAL A 466 -7.05 -23.72 -10.18
C VAL A 466 -6.84 -23.14 -11.57
N ALA A 467 -7.82 -22.40 -12.09
CA ALA A 467 -7.65 -21.59 -13.28
C ALA A 467 -7.34 -20.13 -12.90
N THR A 468 -6.37 -19.54 -13.59
CA THR A 468 -6.01 -18.11 -13.48
C THR A 468 -6.54 -17.28 -14.66
N ASP A 469 -7.06 -17.93 -15.71
CA ASP A 469 -7.59 -17.28 -16.91
C ASP A 469 -8.75 -18.06 -17.55
N ALA A 470 -9.54 -17.37 -18.38
CA ALA A 470 -10.74 -17.90 -19.01
C ALA A 470 -10.48 -18.97 -20.08
N ASN A 471 -9.33 -18.98 -20.77
CA ASN A 471 -9.03 -19.99 -21.78
C ASN A 471 -8.64 -21.32 -21.12
N THR A 472 -7.82 -21.27 -20.08
CA THR A 472 -7.48 -22.44 -19.26
C THR A 472 -8.75 -23.05 -18.69
N PHE A 473 -9.63 -22.19 -18.16
CA PHE A 473 -10.94 -22.61 -17.68
C PHE A 473 -11.78 -23.25 -18.79
N PHE A 474 -12.00 -22.56 -19.91
CA PHE A 474 -12.81 -23.07 -21.02
C PHE A 474 -12.28 -24.40 -21.56
N ASN A 475 -10.96 -24.52 -21.75
CA ASN A 475 -10.34 -25.74 -22.24
C ASN A 475 -10.54 -26.94 -21.32
N ALA A 476 -10.68 -26.72 -20.01
CA ALA A 476 -10.90 -27.78 -19.03
C ALA A 476 -12.30 -28.40 -19.16
N PHE A 477 -13.35 -27.61 -19.45
CA PHE A 477 -14.73 -28.10 -19.48
C PHE A 477 -15.39 -28.14 -20.86
N LYS A 478 -14.78 -27.55 -21.91
CA LYS A 478 -15.44 -27.37 -23.22
C LYS A 478 -16.03 -28.66 -23.80
N ASN A 479 -15.40 -29.80 -23.53
CA ASN A 479 -15.86 -31.10 -24.00
C ASN A 479 -17.17 -31.50 -23.31
N ASP A 480 -17.29 -31.21 -22.02
CA ASP A 480 -18.47 -31.48 -21.21
C ASP A 480 -19.67 -30.66 -21.70
N VAL A 481 -19.44 -29.35 -21.90
CA VAL A 481 -20.46 -28.47 -22.49
C VAL A 481 -20.86 -28.97 -23.88
N ALA A 482 -19.90 -29.36 -24.71
CA ALA A 482 -20.18 -29.87 -26.05
C ALA A 482 -21.04 -31.15 -26.03
N GLN A 483 -20.82 -32.04 -25.06
CA GLN A 483 -21.61 -33.27 -24.93
C GLN A 483 -23.07 -32.96 -24.59
N PHE A 484 -23.33 -32.13 -23.59
CA PHE A 484 -24.69 -31.71 -23.24
C PHE A 484 -25.35 -30.87 -24.35
N TYR A 485 -24.59 -29.97 -24.97
CA TYR A 485 -25.07 -29.14 -26.08
C TYR A 485 -25.56 -29.98 -27.26
N ARG A 486 -24.82 -31.04 -27.62
CA ARG A 486 -25.22 -32.01 -28.67
C ARG A 486 -26.49 -32.78 -28.31
N GLN A 487 -26.78 -32.96 -27.02
CA GLN A 487 -28.02 -33.58 -26.52
C GLN A 487 -29.20 -32.59 -26.43
N GLY A 488 -29.00 -31.34 -26.86
CA GLY A 488 -30.03 -30.30 -26.87
C GLY A 488 -30.06 -29.42 -25.62
N ALA A 489 -29.11 -29.55 -24.69
CA ALA A 489 -29.01 -28.63 -23.57
C ALA A 489 -28.65 -27.23 -24.06
N ARG A 490 -29.28 -26.21 -23.48
CA ARG A 490 -29.03 -24.79 -23.80
C ARG A 490 -28.76 -23.94 -22.56
N ASP A 491 -29.21 -24.35 -21.39
CA ASP A 491 -29.03 -23.59 -20.15
C ASP A 491 -27.84 -24.10 -19.35
N PHE A 492 -26.84 -23.25 -19.14
CA PHE A 492 -25.63 -23.62 -18.41
C PHE A 492 -25.34 -22.64 -17.27
N ILE A 493 -25.11 -23.20 -16.08
CA ILE A 493 -24.60 -22.48 -14.91
C ILE A 493 -23.09 -22.74 -14.86
N VAL A 494 -22.30 -21.70 -15.01
CA VAL A 494 -20.84 -21.80 -15.07
C VAL A 494 -20.30 -21.41 -13.70
N LEU A 495 -19.56 -22.31 -13.04
CA LEU A 495 -19.12 -22.20 -11.64
C LEU A 495 -20.23 -22.38 -10.61
N ASN A 496 -19.81 -22.58 -9.35
CA ASN A 496 -20.66 -22.63 -8.18
C ASN A 496 -19.99 -21.86 -7.05
N GLU A 497 -20.76 -21.17 -6.21
CA GLU A 497 -20.26 -20.55 -4.97
C GLU A 497 -18.97 -19.73 -5.16
N CYS A 498 -18.96 -18.92 -6.22
CA CYS A 498 -17.75 -18.21 -6.66
C CYS A 498 -17.20 -17.20 -5.65
N ASN A 499 -17.92 -16.90 -4.56
CA ASN A 499 -17.45 -16.05 -3.46
C ASN A 499 -16.65 -16.79 -2.38
N ILE A 500 -16.43 -18.11 -2.49
CA ILE A 500 -15.60 -18.88 -1.55
C ILE A 500 -14.12 -18.83 -1.96
N GLU A 501 -13.23 -18.57 -1.01
CA GLU A 501 -11.77 -18.38 -1.22
C GLU A 501 -11.02 -19.55 -1.88
N HIS A 502 -11.64 -20.75 -1.94
CA HIS A 502 -11.02 -21.97 -2.46
C HIS A 502 -11.56 -22.44 -3.81
N VAL A 503 -12.57 -21.76 -4.37
CA VAL A 503 -13.19 -22.15 -5.67
C VAL A 503 -12.42 -21.58 -6.87
N GLY A 504 -11.59 -20.56 -6.66
CA GLY A 504 -10.81 -19.95 -7.74
C GLY A 504 -9.73 -18.99 -7.26
N SER A 505 -8.95 -18.46 -8.20
CA SER A 505 -7.77 -17.62 -7.93
C SER A 505 -8.08 -16.11 -7.82
N TRP A 506 -9.35 -15.71 -7.91
CA TRP A 506 -9.77 -14.31 -7.88
C TRP A 506 -9.90 -13.80 -6.44
N ARG A 507 -9.50 -12.55 -6.21
CA ARG A 507 -9.49 -11.95 -4.86
C ARG A 507 -10.80 -11.29 -4.47
N ASN A 508 -11.65 -10.99 -5.45
CA ASN A 508 -12.88 -10.24 -5.28
C ASN A 508 -13.82 -10.45 -6.48
N GLY A 509 -15.05 -9.93 -6.39
CA GLY A 509 -16.07 -10.12 -7.42
C GLY A 509 -15.72 -9.44 -8.75
N PHE A 510 -14.88 -8.40 -8.75
CA PHE A 510 -14.51 -7.68 -9.97
C PHE A 510 -13.50 -8.48 -10.79
N GLU A 511 -12.52 -9.11 -10.13
CA GLU A 511 -11.60 -10.04 -10.78
C GLU A 511 -12.34 -11.26 -11.31
N PHE A 512 -13.24 -11.84 -10.51
CA PHE A 512 -14.14 -12.89 -10.96
C PHE A 512 -14.97 -12.45 -12.17
N GLY A 513 -15.63 -11.29 -12.10
CA GLY A 513 -16.54 -10.84 -13.15
C GLY A 513 -15.85 -10.62 -14.49
N LYS A 514 -14.59 -10.16 -14.51
CA LYS A 514 -13.79 -10.06 -15.74
C LYS A 514 -13.46 -11.42 -16.34
N LEU A 515 -13.06 -12.37 -15.48
CA LEU A 515 -12.80 -13.75 -15.90
C LEU A 515 -14.08 -14.39 -16.43
N PHE A 516 -15.18 -14.27 -15.69
CA PHE A 516 -16.48 -14.83 -16.00
C PHE A 516 -17.07 -14.25 -17.28
N LYS A 517 -16.94 -12.93 -17.51
CA LYS A 517 -17.34 -12.28 -18.75
C LYS A 517 -16.62 -12.89 -19.96
N THR A 518 -15.29 -12.93 -19.92
CA THR A 518 -14.47 -13.54 -20.98
C THR A 518 -14.84 -15.00 -21.19
N LEU A 519 -15.05 -15.74 -20.10
CA LEU A 519 -15.45 -17.14 -20.15
C LEU A 519 -16.80 -17.31 -20.85
N CYS A 520 -17.79 -16.49 -20.52
CA CYS A 520 -19.10 -16.52 -21.16
C CYS A 520 -19.01 -16.25 -22.66
N GLN A 521 -18.19 -15.28 -23.07
CA GLN A 521 -17.96 -14.97 -24.48
C GLN A 521 -17.32 -16.13 -25.24
N LEU A 522 -16.32 -16.79 -24.64
CA LEU A 522 -15.69 -17.99 -25.21
C LEU A 522 -16.70 -19.13 -25.37
N ILE A 523 -17.54 -19.38 -24.36
CA ILE A 523 -18.59 -20.39 -24.43
C ILE A 523 -19.57 -20.05 -25.57
N LYS A 524 -20.10 -18.83 -25.63
CA LYS A 524 -21.03 -18.40 -26.69
C LYS A 524 -20.42 -18.48 -28.08
N ALA A 525 -19.13 -18.16 -28.24
CA ALA A 525 -18.45 -18.26 -29.53
C ALA A 525 -18.37 -19.71 -30.05
N ASN A 526 -18.29 -20.69 -29.15
CA ASN A 526 -18.24 -22.12 -29.51
C ASN A 526 -19.63 -22.78 -29.51
N PHE A 527 -20.58 -22.23 -28.75
CA PHE A 527 -21.92 -22.76 -28.53
C PHE A 527 -22.95 -21.61 -28.58
N PRO A 528 -23.29 -21.09 -29.77
CA PRO A 528 -24.01 -19.82 -29.90
C PRO A 528 -25.44 -19.81 -29.36
N GLU A 529 -26.09 -20.97 -29.24
CA GLU A 529 -27.46 -21.06 -28.73
C GLU A 529 -27.54 -21.14 -27.19
N VAL A 530 -26.41 -21.14 -26.48
CA VAL A 530 -26.41 -21.28 -25.02
C VAL A 530 -26.95 -20.03 -24.31
N ARG A 531 -27.76 -20.29 -23.29
CA ARG A 531 -28.15 -19.33 -22.27
C ARG A 531 -27.29 -19.57 -21.04
N LEU A 532 -26.47 -18.58 -20.69
CA LEU A 532 -25.58 -18.66 -19.55
C LEU A 532 -26.22 -17.99 -18.34
N TRP A 533 -26.05 -18.62 -17.19
CA TRP A 533 -26.63 -18.17 -15.93
C TRP A 533 -25.51 -17.71 -15.01
N PHE A 534 -25.67 -16.54 -14.38
CA PHE A 534 -24.74 -16.09 -13.36
C PHE A 534 -24.75 -17.10 -12.21
N PRO A 535 -23.59 -17.57 -11.71
CA PRO A 535 -23.56 -18.61 -10.70
C PRO A 535 -24.10 -18.13 -9.36
N GLY A 536 -24.65 -19.07 -8.59
CA GLY A 536 -25.05 -18.80 -7.22
C GLY A 536 -23.83 -18.51 -6.35
N THR A 537 -23.95 -17.53 -5.46
CA THR A 537 -22.98 -17.31 -4.37
C THR A 537 -23.41 -18.08 -3.13
N SER A 538 -22.44 -18.56 -2.36
CA SER A 538 -22.71 -19.17 -1.07
C SER A 538 -23.21 -18.11 -0.08
N PRO A 539 -24.42 -18.25 0.49
CA PRO A 539 -24.98 -17.28 1.44
C PRO A 539 -24.33 -17.35 2.82
N GLN A 540 -23.51 -18.38 3.08
CA GLN A 540 -22.82 -18.59 4.36
C GLN A 540 -21.57 -17.71 4.52
N PHE A 541 -21.06 -17.13 3.44
CA PHE A 541 -19.91 -16.24 3.44
C PHE A 541 -20.40 -14.79 3.31
N GLY A 542 -20.13 -13.96 4.33
CA GLY A 542 -20.46 -12.53 4.30
C GLY A 542 -19.92 -11.84 3.04
N ALA A 543 -20.59 -10.77 2.59
CA ALA A 543 -20.27 -9.99 1.38
C ALA A 543 -20.73 -10.60 0.03
N GLN A 544 -21.70 -11.52 0.01
CA GLN A 544 -22.31 -12.05 -1.23
C GLN A 544 -22.75 -10.95 -2.21
N HIS A 545 -23.45 -9.93 -1.69
CA HIS A 545 -23.99 -8.88 -2.54
C HIS A 545 -22.87 -8.00 -3.09
N ARG A 546 -21.82 -7.74 -2.29
CA ARG A 546 -20.62 -7.04 -2.74
C ARG A 546 -19.94 -7.78 -3.88
N PHE A 547 -19.74 -9.08 -3.75
CA PHE A 547 -19.15 -9.90 -4.80
C PHE A 547 -19.97 -9.83 -6.09
N ILE A 548 -21.29 -10.00 -5.99
CA ILE A 548 -22.21 -9.90 -7.14
C ILE A 548 -22.17 -8.49 -7.75
N GLY A 549 -22.08 -7.45 -6.92
CA GLY A 549 -21.99 -6.05 -7.36
C GLY A 549 -20.69 -5.77 -8.11
N GLU A 550 -19.57 -6.19 -7.54
CA GLU A 550 -18.25 -6.09 -8.18
C GLU A 550 -18.21 -6.89 -9.50
N ALA A 551 -18.84 -8.07 -9.55
CA ALA A 551 -18.96 -8.87 -10.77
C ALA A 551 -19.86 -8.21 -11.82
N LYS A 552 -20.99 -7.65 -11.40
CA LYS A 552 -21.87 -6.83 -12.24
C LYS A 552 -21.11 -5.65 -12.84
N ASN A 553 -20.33 -4.94 -12.02
CA ASN A 553 -19.52 -3.79 -12.45
C ASN A 553 -18.40 -4.18 -13.43
N ALA A 554 -17.93 -5.43 -13.38
CA ALA A 554 -17.01 -6.00 -14.37
C ALA A 554 -17.71 -6.47 -15.66
N GLY A 555 -19.03 -6.29 -15.78
CA GLY A 555 -19.82 -6.67 -16.96
C GLY A 555 -20.26 -8.13 -17.00
N ALA A 556 -20.19 -8.86 -15.88
CA ALA A 556 -20.68 -10.24 -15.83
C ALA A 556 -22.17 -10.33 -16.16
N PHE A 557 -22.95 -9.31 -15.78
CA PHE A 557 -24.40 -9.26 -16.00
C PHE A 557 -24.76 -9.07 -17.48
N ASP A 558 -23.87 -8.51 -18.30
CA ASP A 558 -24.12 -8.31 -19.73
C ASP A 558 -24.12 -9.65 -20.48
N GLU A 559 -23.47 -10.66 -19.91
CA GLU A 559 -23.25 -11.93 -20.58
C GLU A 559 -24.27 -13.02 -20.19
N VAL A 560 -25.09 -12.79 -19.18
CA VAL A 560 -25.97 -13.82 -18.63
C VAL A 560 -27.42 -13.58 -19.04
N TYR A 561 -28.10 -14.68 -19.36
CA TYR A 561 -29.53 -14.72 -19.59
C TYR A 561 -30.32 -14.53 -18.29
N GLY A 562 -29.83 -15.08 -17.18
CA GLY A 562 -30.50 -15.06 -15.90
C GLY A 562 -29.55 -15.18 -14.72
N MET A 563 -30.11 -15.07 -13.53
CA MET A 563 -29.38 -15.09 -12.26
C MET A 563 -29.62 -16.40 -11.53
N VAL A 564 -28.62 -16.83 -10.75
CA VAL A 564 -28.78 -17.92 -9.79
C VAL A 564 -28.56 -17.39 -8.38
N GLU A 565 -29.41 -17.82 -7.45
CA GLU A 565 -29.31 -17.54 -6.02
C GLU A 565 -29.40 -18.86 -5.24
N HIS A 566 -28.65 -18.96 -4.14
CA HIS A 566 -28.75 -20.09 -3.20
C HIS A 566 -29.43 -19.60 -1.94
N VAL A 567 -30.37 -20.39 -1.41
CA VAL A 567 -31.23 -19.99 -0.28
C VAL A 567 -31.27 -21.09 0.76
N TYR A 568 -30.80 -20.83 1.97
CA TYR A 568 -30.77 -21.84 3.03
C TYR A 568 -31.54 -21.40 4.26
N THR A 569 -32.05 -22.36 5.01
CA THR A 569 -32.69 -22.09 6.30
C THR A 569 -32.15 -23.03 7.38
N ALA A 570 -31.89 -22.46 8.55
CA ALA A 570 -31.55 -23.21 9.76
C ALA A 570 -32.77 -23.43 10.68
N ASN A 571 -33.97 -22.99 10.28
CA ASN A 571 -35.18 -23.30 11.03
C ASN A 571 -35.58 -24.75 10.78
N GLU A 572 -35.60 -25.55 11.84
CA GLU A 572 -35.89 -26.99 11.81
C GLU A 572 -37.28 -27.34 12.39
N GLN A 573 -38.01 -26.36 12.91
CA GLN A 573 -39.21 -26.57 13.75
C GLN A 573 -40.49 -26.04 13.09
N ASP A 574 -40.42 -24.86 12.47
CA ASP A 574 -41.59 -24.19 11.86
C ASP A 574 -41.39 -24.04 10.35
N ALA A 575 -42.07 -24.89 9.58
CA ALA A 575 -41.96 -24.89 8.12
C ALA A 575 -42.51 -23.61 7.48
N ALA A 576 -43.53 -22.98 8.07
CA ALA A 576 -44.10 -21.75 7.54
C ALA A 576 -43.14 -20.57 7.75
N ALA A 577 -42.55 -20.48 8.95
CA ALA A 577 -41.53 -19.47 9.24
C ALA A 577 -40.26 -19.68 8.41
N ALA A 578 -39.83 -20.93 8.22
CA ALA A 578 -38.70 -21.27 7.35
C ALA A 578 -38.92 -20.76 5.92
N VAL A 579 -40.08 -21.11 5.33
CA VAL A 579 -40.46 -20.66 3.97
C VAL A 579 -40.60 -19.15 3.90
N ALA A 580 -41.15 -18.50 4.93
CA ALA A 580 -41.29 -17.04 4.96
C ALA A 580 -39.93 -16.33 4.92
N GLY A 581 -38.95 -16.81 5.68
CA GLY A 581 -37.58 -16.30 5.65
C GLY A 581 -36.91 -16.48 4.30
N MET A 582 -36.98 -17.69 3.74
CA MET A 582 -36.44 -18.00 2.41
C MET A 582 -37.08 -17.12 1.32
N MET A 583 -38.41 -16.94 1.37
CA MET A 583 -39.12 -16.06 0.42
C MET A 583 -38.78 -14.58 0.62
N ALA A 584 -38.38 -14.15 1.82
CA ALA A 584 -37.93 -12.79 2.05
C ALA A 584 -36.56 -12.54 1.41
N GLU A 585 -35.66 -13.52 1.48
CA GLU A 585 -34.33 -13.48 0.84
C GLU A 585 -34.45 -13.35 -0.68
N VAL A 586 -35.23 -14.22 -1.32
CA VAL A 586 -35.46 -14.17 -2.79
C VAL A 586 -36.04 -12.82 -3.23
N ARG A 587 -36.96 -12.25 -2.45
CA ARG A 587 -37.53 -10.93 -2.74
C ARG A 587 -36.53 -9.81 -2.54
N ASP A 588 -35.68 -9.90 -1.51
CA ASP A 588 -34.60 -8.93 -1.30
C ASP A 588 -33.64 -8.95 -2.48
N PHE A 589 -33.28 -10.13 -2.99
CA PHE A 589 -32.42 -10.28 -4.15
C PHE A 589 -33.03 -9.64 -5.40
N GLN A 590 -34.28 -9.97 -5.73
CA GLN A 590 -34.99 -9.36 -6.86
C GLN A 590 -35.05 -7.83 -6.75
N GLN A 591 -35.33 -7.31 -5.55
CA GLN A 591 -35.40 -5.87 -5.26
C GLN A 591 -34.05 -5.17 -5.37
N ARG A 592 -33.03 -5.73 -4.72
CA ARG A 592 -31.68 -5.17 -4.63
C ARG A 592 -31.03 -5.03 -6.01
N TRP A 593 -31.29 -5.97 -6.89
CA TRP A 593 -30.75 -5.96 -8.24
C TRP A 593 -31.68 -5.40 -9.30
N ALA A 594 -32.90 -4.99 -8.91
CA ALA A 594 -33.97 -4.56 -9.80
C ALA A 594 -34.10 -5.54 -10.99
N LEU A 595 -34.26 -6.83 -10.69
CA LEU A 595 -34.11 -7.88 -11.69
C LEU A 595 -35.12 -7.74 -12.85
N ASP A 596 -34.55 -7.59 -14.03
CA ASP A 596 -35.21 -7.55 -15.34
C ASP A 596 -35.07 -8.88 -16.10
N ARG A 597 -34.45 -9.88 -15.47
CA ARG A 597 -34.12 -11.18 -16.06
C ARG A 597 -34.47 -12.34 -15.12
N PRO A 598 -34.70 -13.55 -15.65
CA PRO A 598 -35.14 -14.68 -14.84
C PRO A 598 -34.17 -15.03 -13.71
N LEU A 599 -34.72 -15.51 -12.61
CA LEU A 599 -34.01 -16.01 -11.43
C LEU A 599 -34.23 -17.51 -11.30
N VAL A 600 -33.16 -18.23 -10.98
CA VAL A 600 -33.19 -19.64 -10.58
C VAL A 600 -32.69 -19.74 -9.15
N ILE A 601 -33.46 -20.41 -8.29
CA ILE A 601 -32.94 -20.82 -6.99
C ILE A 601 -32.10 -22.08 -7.24
N GLY A 602 -30.80 -21.87 -7.44
CA GLY A 602 -29.86 -22.90 -7.88
C GLY A 602 -29.72 -24.00 -6.86
N GLU A 603 -29.78 -23.65 -5.58
CA GLU A 603 -29.76 -24.58 -4.47
C GLU A 603 -30.61 -24.01 -3.34
N PHE A 604 -31.38 -24.87 -2.67
CA PHE A 604 -31.95 -24.53 -1.38
C PHE A 604 -32.06 -25.73 -0.46
N ALA A 605 -31.98 -25.50 0.84
CA ALA A 605 -31.98 -26.57 1.84
C ALA A 605 -32.40 -26.09 3.22
N VAL A 606 -32.90 -27.04 4.00
CA VAL A 606 -32.87 -26.98 5.46
C VAL A 606 -31.51 -27.52 5.89
N VAL A 607 -30.60 -26.62 6.24
CA VAL A 607 -29.20 -26.95 6.59
C VAL A 607 -29.03 -27.39 8.05
N ALA A 608 -30.05 -27.14 8.87
CA ALA A 608 -30.11 -27.70 10.22
C ALA A 608 -30.50 -29.20 10.17
N PRO A 609 -29.96 -30.03 11.09
CA PRO A 609 -30.40 -31.42 11.24
C PRO A 609 -31.90 -31.51 11.50
N ALA A 610 -32.66 -32.09 10.57
CA ALA A 610 -34.12 -32.13 10.65
C ALA A 610 -34.70 -33.43 10.10
N GLN A 611 -35.89 -33.80 10.57
CA GLN A 611 -36.57 -35.01 10.11
C GLN A 611 -36.89 -34.94 8.60
N PRO A 612 -36.81 -36.06 7.86
CA PRO A 612 -37.07 -36.08 6.42
C PRO A 612 -38.45 -35.55 6.03
N SER A 613 -39.48 -35.83 6.84
CA SER A 613 -40.84 -35.33 6.65
C SER A 613 -40.94 -33.81 6.80
N TYR A 614 -40.15 -33.22 7.70
CA TYR A 614 -40.07 -31.77 7.85
C TYR A 614 -39.40 -31.13 6.62
N LYS A 615 -38.24 -31.65 6.20
CA LYS A 615 -37.53 -31.14 5.01
C LYS A 615 -38.42 -31.22 3.76
N ALA A 616 -39.07 -32.35 3.53
CA ALA A 616 -40.02 -32.54 2.43
C ALA A 616 -41.17 -31.50 2.48
N LYS A 617 -41.71 -31.21 3.66
CA LYS A 617 -42.76 -30.20 3.85
C LYS A 617 -42.27 -28.79 3.53
N VAL A 618 -41.10 -28.39 4.02
CA VAL A 618 -40.49 -27.08 3.70
C VAL A 618 -40.27 -26.96 2.20
N TYR A 619 -39.72 -27.99 1.56
CA TYR A 619 -39.42 -27.98 0.13
C TYR A 619 -40.69 -27.83 -0.71
N LYS A 620 -41.75 -28.58 -0.41
CA LYS A 620 -43.04 -28.45 -1.08
C LYS A 620 -43.63 -27.04 -0.94
N LEU A 621 -43.69 -26.52 0.29
CA LEU A 621 -44.24 -25.19 0.55
C LEU A 621 -43.42 -24.07 -0.11
N PHE A 622 -42.10 -24.22 -0.18
CA PHE A 622 -41.24 -23.26 -0.86
C PHE A 622 -41.46 -23.29 -2.38
N TYR A 623 -41.56 -24.47 -3.00
CA TYR A 623 -41.94 -24.58 -4.41
C TYR A 623 -43.28 -23.91 -4.71
N GLU A 624 -44.31 -24.14 -3.89
CA GLU A 624 -45.63 -23.53 -4.05
C GLU A 624 -45.62 -22.02 -3.89
N ALA A 625 -44.74 -21.49 -3.03
CA ALA A 625 -44.55 -20.06 -2.84
C ALA A 625 -43.81 -19.41 -4.02
N LEU A 626 -42.74 -20.05 -4.52
CA LEU A 626 -41.97 -19.56 -5.66
C LEU A 626 -42.75 -19.63 -6.97
N ALA A 627 -43.60 -20.64 -7.17
CA ALA A 627 -44.49 -20.74 -8.32
C ALA A 627 -45.44 -19.53 -8.48
N LYS A 628 -45.68 -18.79 -7.38
CA LYS A 628 -46.51 -17.57 -7.35
C LYS A 628 -45.69 -16.28 -7.44
N LEU A 629 -44.35 -16.36 -7.42
CA LEU A 629 -43.46 -15.21 -7.45
C LEU A 629 -42.99 -14.95 -8.90
N PRO A 630 -43.35 -13.80 -9.51
CA PRO A 630 -42.92 -13.48 -10.87
C PRO A 630 -41.40 -13.48 -11.02
N GLY A 631 -40.91 -13.99 -12.15
CA GLY A 631 -39.49 -13.98 -12.50
C GLY A 631 -38.67 -15.14 -11.98
N VAL A 632 -39.23 -16.01 -11.13
CA VAL A 632 -38.56 -17.24 -10.71
C VAL A 632 -38.86 -18.35 -11.71
N GLN A 633 -37.84 -18.80 -12.44
CA GLN A 633 -37.97 -19.82 -13.49
C GLN A 633 -37.85 -21.24 -12.93
N ALA A 634 -37.02 -21.46 -11.91
CA ALA A 634 -36.90 -22.76 -11.28
C ALA A 634 -36.32 -22.68 -9.87
N ALA A 635 -36.50 -23.77 -9.12
CA ALA A 635 -35.83 -23.97 -7.84
C ALA A 635 -35.38 -25.42 -7.71
N TYR A 636 -34.18 -25.62 -7.15
CA TYR A 636 -33.59 -26.95 -6.97
C TYR A 636 -33.21 -27.18 -5.52
N SER A 637 -33.87 -28.14 -4.88
CA SER A 637 -33.51 -28.53 -3.50
C SER A 637 -32.17 -29.25 -3.53
N PHE A 638 -31.25 -28.80 -2.69
CA PHE A 638 -29.92 -29.38 -2.56
C PHE A 638 -29.99 -30.83 -2.09
N THR A 639 -29.04 -31.62 -2.58
CA THR A 639 -28.82 -33.00 -2.16
C THR A 639 -27.36 -33.09 -1.74
N SER A 640 -27.08 -33.31 -0.47
CA SER A 640 -25.71 -33.64 -0.04
C SER A 640 -25.29 -35.00 -0.62
N SER A 641 -23.99 -35.11 -0.84
CA SER A 641 -23.26 -36.23 -1.46
C SER A 641 -23.72 -37.63 -1.03
N TRP A 642 -23.80 -38.55 -1.98
CA TRP A 642 -23.84 -40.01 -1.77
C TRP A 642 -22.49 -40.58 -1.26
N HIS A 643 -21.77 -39.84 -0.40
CA HIS A 643 -20.61 -40.41 0.28
C HIS A 643 -21.10 -41.11 1.57
N PRO A 644 -20.72 -42.38 1.83
CA PRO A 644 -21.19 -43.16 2.98
C PRO A 644 -20.66 -42.67 4.35
N ALA A 645 -20.12 -41.45 4.41
CA ALA A 645 -19.81 -40.80 5.67
C ALA A 645 -21.13 -40.27 6.26
N PRO A 646 -21.33 -40.29 7.60
CA PRO A 646 -22.55 -39.80 8.20
C PRO A 646 -22.78 -38.33 7.82
N ASP A 647 -23.77 -38.06 6.97
CA ASP A 647 -24.31 -36.72 6.81
C ASP A 647 -25.11 -36.37 8.06
N GLU A 648 -24.44 -35.76 9.03
CA GLU A 648 -25.04 -35.32 10.29
C GLU A 648 -26.19 -34.32 10.08
N ARG A 649 -26.30 -33.69 8.90
CA ARG A 649 -27.37 -32.75 8.56
C ARG A 649 -28.58 -33.45 7.94
N GLY A 650 -28.45 -34.70 7.46
CA GLY A 650 -29.54 -35.46 6.85
C GLY A 650 -30.11 -34.80 5.59
N GLU A 651 -29.25 -34.29 4.70
CA GLU A 651 -29.61 -33.59 3.46
C GLU A 651 -29.77 -34.55 2.26
N GLY A 652 -29.29 -35.79 2.36
CA GLY A 652 -29.40 -36.82 1.31
C GLY A 652 -30.84 -37.27 1.04
N TRP A 653 -31.34 -37.04 -0.18
CA TRP A 653 -32.74 -37.33 -0.54
C TRP A 653 -33.10 -38.81 -0.49
N LEU A 654 -32.20 -39.66 -1.01
CA LEU A 654 -32.39 -41.11 -1.05
C LEU A 654 -32.11 -41.76 0.30
N GLU A 655 -30.92 -41.50 0.85
CA GLU A 655 -30.41 -42.14 2.08
C GLU A 655 -31.28 -41.84 3.30
N HIS A 656 -31.77 -40.60 3.43
CA HIS A 656 -32.60 -40.19 4.55
C HIS A 656 -34.11 -40.25 4.23
N GLY A 657 -34.52 -40.77 3.07
CA GLY A 657 -35.95 -40.96 2.77
C GLY A 657 -36.75 -39.67 2.57
N ILE A 658 -36.10 -38.54 2.26
CA ILE A 658 -36.79 -37.27 1.94
C ILE A 658 -37.68 -37.46 0.70
N HIS A 659 -37.19 -38.18 -0.30
CA HIS A 659 -37.93 -38.46 -1.52
C HIS A 659 -39.25 -39.22 -1.27
N ASP A 660 -39.25 -40.20 -0.36
CA ASP A 660 -40.46 -40.93 0.06
C ASP A 660 -41.42 -40.04 0.84
N ALA A 661 -40.89 -39.19 1.73
CA ALA A 661 -41.71 -38.24 2.47
C ALA A 661 -42.34 -37.19 1.55
N TYR A 662 -41.59 -36.71 0.55
CA TYR A 662 -42.06 -35.75 -0.44
C TYR A 662 -43.13 -36.35 -1.34
N ALA A 663 -42.92 -37.57 -1.86
CA ALA A 663 -43.90 -38.26 -2.71
C ALA A 663 -45.25 -38.49 -1.99
N LYS A 664 -45.26 -38.63 -0.65
CA LYS A 664 -46.50 -38.73 0.14
C LYS A 664 -47.26 -37.40 0.28
N LEU A 665 -46.60 -36.27 0.02
CA LEU A 665 -47.20 -34.95 0.10
C LEU A 665 -47.77 -34.48 -1.25
N MET A 666 -47.33 -35.09 -2.35
CA MET A 666 -47.82 -34.86 -3.72
C MET A 666 -49.03 -35.75 -3.99
#